data_AF-A0AA92S947-F1
#
_entry.id   AF-A0AA92S947-F1
#
_cell.length_a   1.000
_cell.length_b   1.000
_cell.length_c   1.000
_cell.angle_alpha   90.00
_cell.angle_beta   90.00
_cell.angle_gamma   90.00
#
_symmetry.space_group_name_H-M   'P 1'
#
loop_
_entity.id
_entity.type
_entity.pdbx_description
1 polymer ?
#
loop_
_entity_poly.entity_id
_entity_poly.type
_entity_poly.pdbx_seq_one_letter_code
_entity_poly.pdbx_strand_id
1 'polypeptide(L)'
;MNDKKICFIYCVKDQRLFEESVKFLHALEIPEGHEIEVLPVLDAPSVAAGYNYAMKTSDAKYKVYLHEDVSIINKKFVEDILEVFRNDPEVGMLGLMGAKELSPNAIWWESKELFGKVYDSHTGKMQLLAFQEVEKAYQSVEVIDGILMATQYDIPWKEEIFDGWDFYDMSQSIEFLQNGLKVVIPRQDAPWTLHDCGIVEAEHYYYYKSLFIHHYEWKKAENKNLPLVSILIPTYNRPQLFELALRSALGQTYPNIEVIIGDDSTNDDTQNLIKKYLHLFSNLRYIRNEKNLGQFENDLKLFELAAGDYVNFLMDDDYFHPEKIQKMIAYFLMDEKEQISIVTSHRLLVDSYGKKIEQAELNKQIFEQDTILDGVMFGELVLISNANIIGEPTTPLFRKSALKSPFGTFCGREYGCNVDMATWLNLLVEGNIVYIAETLSYFRIHNGQQLQSEKMLIAGAADYLHEVLNAPKMGYFKDEEKYLSALEHSKKYAESVIERVGYDSDKKGMDELKVLYGNLEVLFNKKNTSHRLNNEPLVSVLIPAFNHVENIEAQIQSVLNQSYTNIEIIADATCEGFFNNNFPKTVNIKFINTNHTDEISAIYQLNMFAMGEYIYILQEGVILFKDNFEKKINTFLTPGNETITSVIASNCHSVLEEFDEVVSINNYLVGYYFRNMRILFDGFFEKKCFTSQIDSVKGTNFIKHNFIFLVLRALVQENTLFLEKVYFDKKNSDNAMNLIDRIKVALSCQYWGILIDDREYLEVINNCHSHAVELLLNNNYSEPNILLLEPYEKHLRELNRKMISLL
;
A
#
# COMPACT_ATOMS: atom_id res chain seq x y z
N MET A 1 18.23 14.93 -65.15
CA MET A 1 19.17 14.21 -64.27
C MET A 1 20.38 13.78 -65.09
N ASN A 2 21.58 13.87 -64.52
CA ASN A 2 22.84 13.45 -65.11
C ASN A 2 23.04 11.94 -64.91
N ASP A 3 23.00 11.16 -66.01
CA ASP A 3 23.11 9.69 -66.00
C ASP A 3 24.54 9.17 -65.79
N LYS A 4 25.52 10.08 -65.69
CA LYS A 4 26.92 9.80 -65.35
C LYS A 4 27.28 10.12 -63.91
N LYS A 5 26.34 10.67 -63.13
CA LYS A 5 26.58 11.10 -61.75
C LYS A 5 25.82 10.21 -60.77
N ILE A 6 26.51 9.82 -59.70
CA ILE A 6 25.96 9.07 -58.56
C ILE A 6 26.11 9.94 -57.31
N CYS A 7 25.01 10.23 -56.63
CA CYS A 7 25.03 11.01 -55.39
C CYS A 7 24.89 10.09 -54.18
N PHE A 8 25.85 10.15 -53.25
CA PHE A 8 25.82 9.49 -51.95
C PHE A 8 25.30 10.49 -50.91
N ILE A 9 24.17 10.19 -50.30
CA ILE A 9 23.38 11.08 -49.46
C ILE A 9 23.37 10.56 -48.03
N TYR A 10 23.75 11.44 -47.09
CA TYR A 10 23.81 11.14 -45.67
C TYR A 10 22.94 12.11 -44.88
N CYS A 11 22.18 11.60 -43.91
CA CYS A 11 21.67 12.44 -42.81
C CYS A 11 22.64 12.27 -41.64
N VAL A 12 23.39 13.33 -41.31
CA VAL A 12 24.53 13.25 -40.40
C VAL A 12 24.15 13.77 -39.01
N LYS A 13 24.27 12.93 -37.98
CA LYS A 13 24.21 13.29 -36.56
C LYS A 13 25.58 13.22 -35.89
N ASP A 14 26.39 12.23 -36.23
CA ASP A 14 27.76 12.05 -35.75
C ASP A 14 28.77 12.27 -36.89
N GLN A 15 29.39 13.44 -36.84
CA GLN A 15 30.41 13.85 -37.79
C GLN A 15 31.57 12.86 -37.92
N ARG A 16 31.95 12.16 -36.83
CA ARG A 16 33.05 11.19 -36.85
C ARG A 16 32.67 9.95 -37.64
N LEU A 17 31.48 9.40 -37.42
CA LEU A 17 30.99 8.22 -38.15
C LEU A 17 30.88 8.53 -39.65
N PHE A 18 30.30 9.68 -39.98
CA PHE A 18 30.24 10.17 -41.36
C PHE A 18 31.63 10.26 -42.01
N GLU A 19 32.61 10.89 -41.36
CA GLU A 19 33.98 11.00 -41.89
C GLU A 19 34.67 9.65 -42.06
N GLU A 20 34.34 8.66 -41.20
CA GLU A 20 34.83 7.30 -41.33
C GLU A 20 34.21 6.58 -42.53
N SER A 21 32.89 6.64 -42.69
CA SER A 21 32.16 6.10 -43.84
C SER A 21 32.68 6.65 -45.18
N VAL A 22 32.92 7.97 -45.26
CA VAL A 22 33.40 8.63 -46.49
C VAL A 22 34.78 8.14 -46.93
N LYS A 23 35.64 7.67 -46.01
CA LYS A 23 36.94 7.06 -46.40
C LYS A 23 36.75 5.80 -47.25
N PHE A 24 35.72 5.02 -46.97
CA PHE A 24 35.37 3.84 -47.76
C PHE A 24 34.78 4.23 -49.12
N LEU A 25 33.98 5.29 -49.19
CA LEU A 25 33.50 5.83 -50.47
C LEU A 25 34.65 6.24 -51.40
N HIS A 26 35.67 6.91 -50.88
CA HIS A 26 36.84 7.29 -51.67
C HIS A 26 37.70 6.12 -52.15
N ALA A 27 37.48 4.92 -51.60
CA ALA A 27 38.16 3.69 -52.01
C ALA A 27 37.40 2.89 -53.07
N LEU A 28 36.21 3.34 -53.49
CA LEU A 28 35.41 2.69 -54.53
C LEU A 28 36.02 2.84 -55.91
N GLU A 29 35.84 1.81 -56.74
CA GLU A 29 36.18 1.85 -58.16
C GLU A 29 35.05 2.55 -58.92
N ILE A 30 35.35 3.71 -59.52
CA ILE A 30 34.36 4.48 -60.27
C ILE A 30 34.46 4.12 -61.76
N PRO A 31 33.36 3.65 -62.40
CA PRO A 31 33.37 3.29 -63.81
C PRO A 31 33.76 4.46 -64.71
N GLU A 32 34.39 4.17 -65.85
CA GLU A 32 34.86 5.22 -66.77
C GLU A 32 33.71 6.13 -67.20
N GLY A 33 33.98 7.44 -67.19
CA GLY A 33 33.00 8.47 -67.53
C GLY A 33 31.90 8.69 -66.49
N HIS A 34 32.01 8.11 -65.29
CA HIS A 34 31.12 8.40 -64.16
C HIS A 34 31.85 9.23 -63.10
N GLU A 35 31.07 9.97 -62.32
CA GLU A 35 31.53 10.72 -61.16
C GLU A 35 30.65 10.45 -59.95
N ILE A 36 31.23 10.62 -58.76
CA ILE A 36 30.50 10.54 -57.50
C ILE A 36 30.38 11.93 -56.85
N GLU A 37 29.25 12.17 -56.24
CA GLU A 37 28.98 13.31 -55.38
C GLU A 37 28.68 12.80 -53.97
N VAL A 38 29.16 13.49 -52.95
CA VAL A 38 28.84 13.20 -51.55
C VAL A 38 28.09 14.40 -50.99
N LEU A 39 26.87 14.15 -50.49
CA LEU A 39 25.97 15.19 -50.01
C LEU A 39 25.55 14.88 -48.56
N PRO A 40 26.23 15.49 -47.57
CA PRO A 40 25.81 15.43 -46.18
C PRO A 40 24.69 16.44 -45.90
N VAL A 41 23.65 15.99 -45.22
CA VAL A 41 22.57 16.82 -44.68
C VAL A 41 22.72 16.87 -43.16
N LEU A 42 23.12 18.04 -42.67
CA LEU A 42 23.28 18.32 -41.25
C LEU A 42 21.94 18.81 -40.68
N ASP A 43 21.67 18.48 -39.41
CA ASP A 43 20.52 18.98 -38.65
C ASP A 43 19.17 18.72 -39.34
N ALA A 44 19.04 17.60 -40.06
CA ALA A 44 17.79 17.21 -40.68
C ALA A 44 16.73 16.96 -39.59
N PRO A 45 15.51 17.52 -39.73
CA PRO A 45 14.44 17.31 -38.74
C PRO A 45 13.98 15.85 -38.69
N SER A 46 14.06 15.14 -39.81
CA SER A 46 13.83 13.70 -39.95
C SER A 46 14.67 13.14 -41.08
N VAL A 47 14.80 11.81 -41.16
CA VAL A 47 15.50 11.15 -42.27
C VAL A 47 14.80 11.44 -43.60
N ALA A 48 13.48 11.31 -43.63
CA ALA A 48 12.68 11.59 -44.82
C ALA A 48 12.85 13.04 -45.31
N ALA A 49 12.85 14.02 -44.39
CA ALA A 49 13.05 15.42 -44.73
C ALA A 49 14.46 15.70 -45.26
N GLY A 50 15.48 15.13 -44.62
CA GLY A 50 16.86 15.26 -45.06
C GLY A 50 17.08 14.64 -46.45
N TYR A 51 16.53 13.45 -46.68
CA TYR A 51 16.61 12.79 -47.98
C TYR A 51 15.80 13.50 -49.07
N ASN A 52 14.65 14.09 -48.75
CA ASN A 52 13.93 14.98 -49.68
C ASN A 52 14.75 16.21 -50.07
N TYR A 53 15.40 16.87 -49.10
CA TYR A 53 16.26 18.02 -49.37
C TYR A 53 17.42 17.63 -50.29
N ALA A 54 18.13 16.55 -49.97
CA ALA A 54 19.25 16.05 -50.76
C ALA A 54 18.84 15.62 -52.17
N MET A 55 17.74 14.87 -52.28
CA MET A 55 17.19 14.40 -53.56
C MET A 55 16.87 15.57 -54.49
N LYS A 56 16.30 16.66 -53.97
CA LYS A 56 15.98 17.88 -54.74
C LYS A 56 17.22 18.70 -55.10
N THR A 57 18.30 18.58 -54.31
CA THR A 57 19.53 19.36 -54.48
C THR A 57 20.45 18.78 -55.54
N SER A 58 20.59 17.45 -55.58
CA SER A 58 21.45 16.77 -56.54
C SER A 58 20.76 16.58 -57.90
N ASP A 59 21.50 16.84 -58.98
CA ASP A 59 21.08 16.53 -60.34
C ASP A 59 21.43 15.10 -60.78
N ALA A 60 22.06 14.30 -59.93
CA ALA A 60 22.44 12.91 -60.20
C ALA A 60 21.24 12.03 -60.54
N LYS A 61 21.38 11.17 -61.56
CA LYS A 61 20.34 10.18 -61.91
C LYS A 61 20.25 9.08 -60.86
N TYR A 62 21.39 8.62 -60.37
CA TYR A 62 21.43 7.56 -59.36
C TYR A 62 21.73 8.18 -58.00
N LYS A 63 20.94 7.82 -57.00
CA LYS A 63 21.07 8.35 -55.64
C LYS A 63 21.15 7.18 -54.66
N VAL A 64 22.17 7.21 -53.81
CA VAL A 64 22.45 6.22 -52.78
C VAL A 64 22.26 6.90 -51.44
N TYR A 65 21.21 6.53 -50.72
CA TYR A 65 20.89 7.00 -49.39
C TYR A 65 21.47 6.02 -48.38
N LEU A 66 22.25 6.48 -47.42
CA LEU A 66 22.91 5.62 -46.46
C LEU A 66 23.00 6.27 -45.08
N HIS A 67 23.10 5.42 -44.06
CA HIS A 67 23.40 5.86 -42.70
C HIS A 67 24.88 6.30 -42.58
N GLU A 68 25.15 7.16 -41.61
CA GLU A 68 26.48 7.69 -41.35
C GLU A 68 27.47 6.67 -40.77
N ASP A 69 26.97 5.60 -40.18
CA ASP A 69 27.71 4.48 -39.58
C ASP A 69 27.84 3.27 -40.53
N VAL A 70 27.50 3.44 -41.80
CA VAL A 70 27.62 2.41 -42.84
C VAL A 70 28.85 2.64 -43.70
N SER A 71 29.73 1.64 -43.77
CA SER A 71 30.92 1.64 -44.62
C SER A 71 30.74 0.68 -45.81
N ILE A 72 30.90 1.18 -47.04
CA ILE A 72 30.81 0.37 -48.26
C ILE A 72 32.15 -0.34 -48.51
N ILE A 73 32.20 -1.64 -48.28
CA ILE A 73 33.43 -2.45 -48.40
C ILE A 73 33.58 -3.12 -49.78
N ASN A 74 32.49 -3.24 -50.55
CA ASN A 74 32.55 -3.71 -51.92
C ASN A 74 33.09 -2.60 -52.84
N LYS A 75 34.33 -2.73 -53.31
CA LYS A 75 34.96 -1.74 -54.19
C LYS A 75 34.24 -1.55 -55.52
N LYS A 76 33.54 -2.58 -56.01
CA LYS A 76 32.78 -2.55 -57.27
C LYS A 76 31.33 -2.07 -57.12
N PHE A 77 30.95 -1.63 -55.92
CA PHE A 77 29.58 -1.24 -55.58
C PHE A 77 28.91 -0.36 -56.65
N VAL A 78 29.60 0.65 -57.17
CA VAL A 78 29.04 1.56 -58.18
C VAL A 78 28.73 0.84 -59.50
N GLU A 79 29.62 -0.02 -59.99
CA GLU A 79 29.36 -0.81 -61.20
C GLU A 79 28.21 -1.80 -60.96
N ASP A 80 28.19 -2.47 -59.81
CA ASP A 80 27.21 -3.50 -59.48
C ASP A 80 25.79 -2.93 -59.40
N ILE A 81 25.59 -1.75 -58.78
CA ILE A 81 24.25 -1.11 -58.75
C ILE A 81 23.82 -0.60 -60.13
N LEU A 82 24.77 -0.10 -60.95
CA LEU A 82 24.49 0.40 -62.28
C LEU A 82 24.11 -0.75 -63.22
N GLU A 83 24.73 -1.92 -63.08
CA GLU A 83 24.38 -3.12 -63.82
C GLU A 83 22.92 -3.53 -63.56
N VAL A 84 22.49 -3.55 -62.29
CA VAL A 84 21.09 -3.84 -61.93
C VAL A 84 20.12 -2.86 -62.58
N PHE A 85 20.35 -1.55 -62.43
CA PHE A 85 19.44 -0.53 -62.97
C PHE A 85 19.41 -0.46 -64.50
N ARG A 86 20.55 -0.72 -65.18
CA ARG A 86 20.62 -0.71 -66.65
C ARG A 86 19.96 -1.94 -67.27
N ASN A 87 20.05 -3.09 -66.60
CA ASN A 87 19.49 -4.35 -67.09
C ASN A 87 17.97 -4.42 -66.93
N ASP A 88 17.41 -3.72 -65.95
CA ASP A 88 15.96 -3.64 -65.75
C ASP A 88 15.51 -2.23 -65.35
N PRO A 89 14.91 -1.46 -66.29
CA PRO A 89 14.40 -0.12 -65.99
C PRO A 89 13.19 -0.11 -65.06
N GLU A 90 12.53 -1.25 -64.82
CA GLU A 90 11.45 -1.32 -63.83
C GLU A 90 12.01 -1.34 -62.39
N VAL A 91 13.30 -1.61 -62.18
CA VAL A 91 13.93 -1.55 -60.86
C VAL A 91 14.09 -0.10 -60.44
N GLY A 92 13.25 0.35 -59.52
CA GLY A 92 13.32 1.73 -59.02
C GLY A 92 14.25 1.90 -57.82
N MET A 93 14.27 0.90 -56.94
CA MET A 93 14.97 0.92 -55.66
C MET A 93 15.64 -0.43 -55.39
N LEU A 94 16.86 -0.41 -54.84
CA LEU A 94 17.53 -1.61 -54.35
C LEU A 94 18.10 -1.40 -52.95
N GLY A 95 18.07 -2.45 -52.15
CA GLY A 95 18.62 -2.49 -50.79
C GLY A 95 19.57 -3.65 -50.59
N LEU A 96 20.17 -3.76 -49.41
CA LEU A 96 21.12 -4.83 -49.09
C LEU A 96 20.49 -6.02 -48.38
N MET A 97 19.39 -5.78 -47.66
CA MET A 97 18.58 -6.79 -47.00
C MET A 97 17.12 -6.38 -47.06
N GLY A 98 16.22 -7.36 -47.00
CA GLY A 98 14.78 -7.07 -47.05
C GLY A 98 13.92 -8.32 -47.03
N ALA A 99 12.60 -8.09 -47.09
CA ALA A 99 11.59 -9.14 -47.05
C ALA A 99 10.80 -9.20 -48.35
N LYS A 100 10.70 -10.41 -48.92
CA LYS A 100 9.93 -10.62 -50.15
C LYS A 100 8.45 -10.31 -50.00
N GLU A 101 7.87 -10.73 -48.88
CA GLU A 101 6.52 -10.36 -48.44
C GLU A 101 6.61 -9.89 -47.00
N LEU A 102 6.12 -8.69 -46.70
CA LEU A 102 6.17 -8.10 -45.36
C LEU A 102 5.20 -8.84 -44.41
N SER A 103 5.68 -9.11 -43.21
CA SER A 103 4.91 -9.74 -42.14
C SER A 103 3.63 -8.97 -41.81
N PRO A 104 2.57 -9.64 -41.32
CA PRO A 104 1.36 -8.95 -40.87
C PRO A 104 1.58 -7.91 -39.77
N ASN A 105 2.61 -8.11 -38.94
CA ASN A 105 2.97 -7.16 -37.87
C ASN A 105 3.75 -5.94 -38.38
N ALA A 106 3.99 -5.82 -39.69
CA ALA A 106 4.79 -4.77 -40.34
C ALA A 106 6.25 -4.71 -39.87
N ILE A 107 6.78 -5.82 -39.36
CA ILE A 107 8.18 -5.96 -38.97
C ILE A 107 8.87 -6.84 -40.01
N TRP A 108 9.77 -6.27 -40.81
CA TRP A 108 10.29 -6.95 -41.99
C TRP A 108 11.14 -8.17 -41.61
N TRP A 109 11.95 -8.12 -40.56
CA TRP A 109 12.78 -9.25 -40.11
C TRP A 109 11.99 -10.39 -39.45
N GLU A 110 10.69 -10.20 -39.18
CA GLU A 110 9.78 -11.28 -38.77
C GLU A 110 9.12 -11.98 -39.97
N SER A 111 9.44 -11.56 -41.19
CA SER A 111 8.86 -12.12 -42.41
C SER A 111 9.45 -13.49 -42.74
N LYS A 112 8.71 -14.29 -43.51
CA LYS A 112 9.07 -15.67 -43.83
C LYS A 112 10.22 -15.80 -44.83
N GLU A 113 10.26 -14.90 -45.80
CA GLU A 113 11.23 -14.93 -46.90
C GLU A 113 12.08 -13.65 -46.86
N LEU A 114 13.27 -13.78 -46.25
CA LEU A 114 14.25 -12.71 -46.09
C LEU A 114 15.43 -12.94 -47.04
N PHE A 115 15.97 -11.89 -47.63
CA PHE A 115 17.08 -11.96 -48.58
C PHE A 115 18.18 -10.97 -48.23
N GLY A 116 19.41 -11.27 -48.68
CA GLY A 116 20.55 -10.37 -48.60
C GLY A 116 21.46 -10.60 -47.40
N LYS A 117 22.54 -9.82 -47.31
CA LYS A 117 23.55 -9.93 -46.25
C LYS A 117 24.38 -8.66 -46.05
N VAL A 118 24.80 -8.43 -44.80
CA VAL A 118 25.72 -7.35 -44.38
C VAL A 118 26.60 -7.80 -43.22
N TYR A 119 27.68 -7.08 -42.94
CA TYR A 119 28.31 -7.13 -41.61
C TYR A 119 27.66 -6.08 -40.70
N ASP A 120 27.30 -6.45 -39.48
CA ASP A 120 26.55 -5.59 -38.57
C ASP A 120 26.96 -5.81 -37.09
N SER A 121 26.93 -4.74 -36.28
CA SER A 121 27.30 -4.76 -34.85
C SER A 121 26.16 -4.65 -33.83
N HIS A 122 24.87 -4.78 -34.21
CA HIS A 122 23.67 -4.60 -33.36
C HIS A 122 23.66 -5.44 -32.07
N THR A 123 24.40 -6.55 -32.06
CA THR A 123 24.57 -7.43 -30.89
C THR A 123 25.69 -6.99 -29.93
N GLY A 124 26.31 -5.83 -30.18
CA GLY A 124 27.51 -5.34 -29.51
C GLY A 124 28.83 -5.92 -30.06
N LYS A 125 28.78 -6.71 -31.14
CA LYS A 125 29.95 -7.26 -31.85
C LYS A 125 29.67 -7.34 -33.34
N MET A 126 30.66 -6.98 -34.16
CA MET A 126 30.60 -7.09 -35.61
C MET A 126 30.49 -8.57 -36.05
N GLN A 127 29.41 -8.90 -36.76
CA GLN A 127 29.09 -10.25 -37.21
C GLN A 127 28.46 -10.22 -38.61
N LEU A 128 28.49 -11.38 -39.30
CA LEU A 128 27.78 -11.55 -40.56
C LEU A 128 26.28 -11.77 -40.27
N LEU A 129 25.44 -10.84 -40.72
CA LEU A 129 24.00 -11.01 -40.81
C LEU A 129 23.66 -11.41 -42.25
N ALA A 130 23.16 -12.64 -42.45
CA ALA A 130 22.87 -13.17 -43.77
C ALA A 130 21.55 -13.95 -43.77
N PHE A 131 20.76 -13.73 -44.82
CA PHE A 131 19.48 -14.40 -45.07
C PHE A 131 19.56 -15.29 -46.32
N GLN A 132 18.44 -15.52 -47.01
CA GLN A 132 18.43 -16.35 -48.21
C GLN A 132 19.27 -15.72 -49.33
N GLU A 133 19.94 -16.59 -50.08
CA GLU A 133 20.75 -16.20 -51.22
C GLU A 133 19.89 -15.80 -52.42
N VAL A 134 20.35 -14.80 -53.17
CA VAL A 134 19.71 -14.36 -54.41
C VAL A 134 20.35 -15.11 -55.58
N GLU A 135 19.60 -15.97 -56.25
CA GLU A 135 20.13 -16.84 -57.31
C GLU A 135 20.38 -16.12 -58.64
N LYS A 136 19.51 -15.16 -58.98
CA LYS A 136 19.54 -14.38 -60.24
C LYS A 136 20.36 -13.10 -60.06
N ALA A 137 20.20 -12.12 -60.95
CA ALA A 137 20.82 -10.80 -60.78
C ALA A 137 20.29 -10.06 -59.54
N TYR A 138 19.00 -10.23 -59.26
CA TYR A 138 18.33 -9.67 -58.09
C TYR A 138 17.11 -10.53 -57.70
N GLN A 139 16.58 -10.32 -56.50
CA GLN A 139 15.28 -10.82 -56.02
C GLN A 139 14.35 -9.64 -55.76
N SER A 140 13.13 -9.66 -56.33
CA SER A 140 12.11 -8.66 -56.02
C SER A 140 11.57 -8.86 -54.60
N VAL A 141 11.39 -7.76 -53.89
CA VAL A 141 10.93 -7.71 -52.51
C VAL A 141 9.88 -6.63 -52.29
N GLU A 142 9.07 -6.75 -51.24
CA GLU A 142 8.12 -5.70 -50.88
C GLU A 142 8.80 -4.54 -50.15
N VAL A 143 9.81 -4.87 -49.34
CA VAL A 143 10.47 -3.89 -48.47
C VAL A 143 11.95 -4.20 -48.30
N ILE A 144 12.73 -3.15 -48.07
CA ILE A 144 14.15 -3.22 -47.78
C ILE A 144 14.50 -2.48 -46.50
N ASP A 145 15.62 -2.86 -45.92
CA ASP A 145 16.21 -2.20 -44.77
C ASP A 145 16.90 -0.88 -45.15
N GLY A 146 16.79 0.10 -44.26
CA GLY A 146 17.18 1.49 -44.50
C GLY A 146 18.67 1.84 -44.37
N ILE A 147 19.55 0.89 -44.03
CA ILE A 147 21.00 1.17 -43.87
C ILE A 147 21.66 1.69 -45.16
N LEU A 148 21.20 1.19 -46.31
CA LEU A 148 21.64 1.62 -47.63
C LEU A 148 20.56 1.31 -48.65
N MET A 149 20.14 2.35 -49.37
CA MET A 149 19.17 2.24 -50.45
C MET A 149 19.67 3.00 -51.67
N ALA A 150 19.76 2.34 -52.82
CA ALA A 150 20.04 3.02 -54.09
C ALA A 150 18.77 3.13 -54.93
N THR A 151 18.63 4.25 -55.63
CA THR A 151 17.48 4.55 -56.49
C THR A 151 17.93 5.13 -57.82
N GLN A 152 17.12 4.96 -58.87
CA GLN A 152 17.32 5.63 -60.18
C GLN A 152 16.20 6.61 -60.56
N TYR A 153 15.17 6.73 -59.71
CA TYR A 153 14.03 7.63 -59.88
C TYR A 153 13.79 8.41 -58.61
N ASP A 154 13.41 9.68 -58.77
CA ASP A 154 13.08 10.55 -57.65
C ASP A 154 11.61 10.39 -57.28
N ILE A 155 11.36 9.74 -56.14
CA ILE A 155 10.04 9.66 -55.49
C ILE A 155 10.15 10.39 -54.15
N PRO A 156 9.28 11.40 -53.88
CA PRO A 156 9.28 12.10 -52.61
C PRO A 156 9.13 11.18 -51.40
N TRP A 157 9.97 11.40 -50.39
CA TRP A 157 9.86 10.74 -49.09
C TRP A 157 8.68 11.35 -48.31
N LYS A 158 7.94 10.52 -47.58
CA LYS A 158 6.76 10.93 -46.77
C LYS A 158 7.16 11.65 -45.48
N GLU A 159 7.83 12.79 -45.62
CA GLU A 159 8.36 13.59 -44.49
C GLU A 159 7.25 14.14 -43.58
N GLU A 160 6.03 14.29 -44.11
CA GLU A 160 4.86 14.75 -43.37
C GLU A 160 4.25 13.68 -42.45
N ILE A 161 4.65 12.42 -42.61
CA ILE A 161 4.15 11.27 -41.83
C ILE A 161 5.28 10.66 -41.01
N PHE A 162 6.42 10.39 -41.65
CA PHE A 162 7.60 9.81 -41.02
C PHE A 162 8.57 10.93 -40.64
N ASP A 163 8.23 11.60 -39.54
CA ASP A 163 8.93 12.77 -38.99
C ASP A 163 10.10 12.42 -38.05
N GLY A 164 10.56 11.16 -38.06
CA GLY A 164 11.68 10.68 -37.24
C GLY A 164 12.73 9.87 -38.00
N TRP A 165 13.15 8.77 -37.36
CA TRP A 165 14.31 7.96 -37.78
C TRP A 165 13.97 6.50 -38.11
N ASP A 166 12.71 6.10 -37.99
CA ASP A 166 12.23 4.74 -38.27
C ASP A 166 11.21 4.74 -39.42
N PHE A 167 11.06 3.58 -40.08
CA PHE A 167 10.06 3.30 -41.13
C PHE A 167 10.11 4.17 -42.40
N TYR A 168 11.03 5.11 -42.53
CA TYR A 168 11.19 5.91 -43.76
C TYR A 168 11.58 5.03 -44.96
N ASP A 169 12.34 3.96 -44.73
CA ASP A 169 12.79 2.93 -45.66
C ASP A 169 11.65 2.00 -46.12
N MET A 170 10.90 1.50 -45.15
CA MET A 170 9.70 0.68 -45.32
C MET A 170 8.65 1.46 -46.11
N SER A 171 8.37 2.70 -45.70
CA SER A 171 7.49 3.63 -46.39
C SER A 171 7.95 3.85 -47.83
N GLN A 172 9.23 4.16 -48.03
CA GLN A 172 9.75 4.45 -49.37
C GLN A 172 9.64 3.23 -50.29
N SER A 173 9.89 2.02 -49.77
CA SER A 173 9.70 0.79 -50.53
C SER A 173 8.27 0.67 -51.07
N ILE A 174 7.26 0.94 -50.21
CA ILE A 174 5.85 0.92 -50.61
C ILE A 174 5.55 2.00 -51.65
N GLU A 175 6.08 3.22 -51.50
CA GLU A 175 5.88 4.29 -52.49
C GLU A 175 6.43 3.90 -53.88
N PHE A 176 7.59 3.25 -53.95
CA PHE A 176 8.13 2.73 -55.21
C PHE A 176 7.20 1.68 -55.84
N LEU A 177 6.72 0.71 -55.04
CA LEU A 177 5.78 -0.31 -55.51
C LEU A 177 4.47 0.29 -56.02
N GLN A 178 3.91 1.27 -55.30
CA GLN A 178 2.68 1.96 -55.69
C GLN A 178 2.84 2.79 -56.97
N ASN A 179 4.06 3.24 -57.28
CA ASN A 179 4.41 3.86 -58.55
C ASN A 179 4.72 2.86 -59.67
N GLY A 180 4.49 1.57 -59.44
CA GLY A 180 4.69 0.51 -60.44
C GLY A 180 6.15 0.12 -60.67
N LEU A 181 7.05 0.50 -59.76
CA LEU A 181 8.47 0.15 -59.81
C LEU A 181 8.76 -1.04 -58.90
N LYS A 182 9.82 -1.78 -59.22
CA LYS A 182 10.33 -2.88 -58.40
C LYS A 182 11.26 -2.35 -57.32
N VAL A 183 11.10 -2.92 -56.14
CA VAL A 183 12.09 -2.88 -55.06
C VAL A 183 12.81 -4.23 -55.06
N VAL A 184 14.14 -4.24 -54.96
CA VAL A 184 14.94 -5.46 -55.12
C VAL A 184 16.09 -5.58 -54.13
N ILE A 185 16.52 -6.82 -53.89
CA ILE A 185 17.81 -7.15 -53.28
C ILE A 185 18.72 -7.70 -54.38
N PRO A 186 19.89 -7.09 -54.65
CA PRO A 186 20.82 -7.58 -55.66
C PRO A 186 21.47 -8.88 -55.18
N ARG A 187 22.04 -9.63 -56.12
CA ARG A 187 22.89 -10.76 -55.78
C ARG A 187 24.20 -10.29 -55.15
N GLN A 188 24.51 -10.86 -53.99
CA GLN A 188 25.70 -10.55 -53.21
C GLN A 188 26.56 -11.82 -53.04
N ASP A 189 27.65 -11.93 -53.79
CA ASP A 189 28.61 -13.03 -53.57
C ASP A 189 29.36 -12.89 -52.23
N ALA A 190 29.46 -11.65 -51.72
CA ALA A 190 29.96 -11.30 -50.38
C ALA A 190 29.18 -10.08 -49.85
N PRO A 191 29.15 -9.83 -48.53
CA PRO A 191 28.54 -8.62 -47.96
C PRO A 191 29.13 -7.34 -48.57
N TRP A 192 28.26 -6.38 -48.90
CA TRP A 192 28.69 -5.13 -49.53
C TRP A 192 29.04 -4.04 -48.53
N THR A 193 28.53 -4.12 -47.30
CA THR A 193 28.68 -3.10 -46.27
C THR A 193 29.05 -3.68 -44.92
N LEU A 194 29.59 -2.80 -44.10
CA LEU A 194 29.73 -2.92 -42.65
C LEU A 194 28.87 -1.83 -42.00
N HIS A 195 28.03 -2.18 -41.04
CA HIS A 195 27.14 -1.29 -40.29
C HIS A 195 27.51 -1.33 -38.81
N ASP A 196 28.07 -0.23 -38.29
CA ASP A 196 28.56 -0.17 -36.90
C ASP A 196 27.63 0.65 -35.99
N CYS A 197 26.41 0.13 -35.78
CA CYS A 197 25.34 0.82 -35.06
C CYS A 197 25.39 0.71 -33.52
N GLY A 198 26.24 -0.16 -32.97
CA GLY A 198 26.25 -0.42 -31.52
C GLY A 198 24.98 -1.12 -31.04
N ILE A 199 24.46 -0.79 -29.85
CA ILE A 199 23.19 -1.34 -29.35
C ILE A 199 22.08 -0.36 -29.69
N VAL A 200 21.09 -0.80 -30.48
CA VAL A 200 19.98 0.03 -30.96
C VAL A 200 18.90 0.19 -29.88
N GLU A 201 18.51 1.43 -29.56
CA GLU A 201 17.38 1.73 -28.68
C GLU A 201 16.12 2.02 -29.51
N ALA A 202 15.07 1.19 -29.34
CA ALA A 202 13.85 1.21 -30.16
C ALA A 202 12.74 2.13 -29.59
N GLU A 203 13.12 3.24 -28.95
CA GLU A 203 12.20 4.06 -28.11
C GLU A 203 10.93 4.52 -28.86
N HIS A 204 11.03 4.77 -30.18
CA HIS A 204 9.92 5.24 -31.01
C HIS A 204 9.49 4.28 -32.12
N TYR A 205 10.14 3.11 -32.24
CA TYR A 205 9.94 2.19 -33.35
C TYR A 205 8.46 1.79 -33.51
N TYR A 206 7.80 1.42 -32.41
CA TYR A 206 6.41 0.97 -32.44
C TYR A 206 5.40 2.09 -32.76
N TYR A 207 5.73 3.33 -32.44
CA TYR A 207 4.93 4.49 -32.86
C TYR A 207 4.97 4.64 -34.39
N TYR A 208 6.16 4.63 -35.00
CA TYR A 208 6.29 4.72 -36.46
C TYR A 208 5.74 3.49 -37.18
N LYS A 209 5.83 2.31 -36.57
CA LYS A 209 5.14 1.10 -37.03
C LYS A 209 3.62 1.31 -37.08
N SER A 210 3.05 1.91 -36.02
CA SER A 210 1.62 2.21 -35.98
C SER A 210 1.23 3.22 -37.05
N LEU A 211 2.03 4.27 -37.27
CA LEU A 211 1.84 5.21 -38.39
C LEU A 211 1.82 4.50 -39.74
N PHE A 212 2.79 3.61 -39.99
CA PHE A 212 2.86 2.84 -41.23
C PHE A 212 1.61 1.99 -41.44
N ILE A 213 1.17 1.25 -40.41
CA ILE A 213 -0.04 0.43 -40.47
C ILE A 213 -1.28 1.29 -40.71
N HIS A 214 -1.37 2.46 -40.09
CA HIS A 214 -2.51 3.33 -40.25
C HIS A 214 -2.57 3.97 -41.63
N HIS A 215 -1.46 4.51 -42.10
CA HIS A 215 -1.35 5.22 -43.36
C HIS A 215 -1.57 4.33 -44.57
N TYR A 216 -0.91 3.17 -44.61
CA TYR A 216 -1.00 2.23 -45.73
C TYR A 216 -2.14 1.20 -45.58
N GLU A 217 -2.96 1.34 -44.53
CA GLU A 217 -4.00 0.38 -44.14
C GLU A 217 -3.50 -1.07 -44.06
N TRP A 218 -2.25 -1.24 -43.62
CA TRP A 218 -1.53 -2.52 -43.70
C TRP A 218 -2.26 -3.63 -42.94
N LYS A 219 -2.80 -4.61 -43.68
CA LYS A 219 -3.50 -5.81 -43.19
C LYS A 219 -4.51 -5.55 -42.05
N LYS A 220 -5.14 -4.36 -41.99
CA LYS A 220 -6.17 -4.01 -40.99
C LYS A 220 -7.39 -4.94 -40.98
N ALA A 221 -7.60 -5.73 -42.04
CA ALA A 221 -8.74 -6.63 -42.19
C ALA A 221 -8.75 -7.84 -41.23
N GLU A 222 -7.63 -8.19 -40.57
CA GLU A 222 -7.52 -9.40 -39.74
C GLU A 222 -7.97 -9.21 -38.27
N ASN A 223 -8.27 -7.99 -37.82
CA ASN A 223 -8.52 -7.69 -36.39
C ASN A 223 -9.97 -7.81 -35.92
N LYS A 224 -10.92 -8.23 -36.78
CA LYS A 224 -12.38 -8.16 -36.48
C LYS A 224 -12.85 -9.00 -35.29
N ASN A 225 -12.06 -9.94 -34.79
CA ASN A 225 -12.43 -10.82 -33.68
C ASN A 225 -11.71 -10.48 -32.36
N LEU A 226 -10.82 -9.49 -32.35
CA LEU A 226 -10.14 -9.06 -31.13
C LEU A 226 -11.05 -8.10 -30.35
N PRO A 227 -11.14 -8.19 -29.01
CA PRO A 227 -11.92 -7.23 -28.22
C PRO A 227 -11.35 -5.81 -28.33
N LEU A 228 -12.21 -4.81 -28.20
CA LEU A 228 -11.78 -3.41 -28.25
C LEU A 228 -11.26 -2.97 -26.87
N VAL A 229 -10.09 -2.32 -26.86
CA VAL A 229 -9.54 -1.65 -25.67
C VAL A 229 -9.63 -0.14 -25.82
N SER A 230 -10.26 0.53 -24.87
CA SER A 230 -10.25 2.00 -24.79
C SER A 230 -9.12 2.48 -23.90
N ILE A 231 -8.19 3.22 -24.49
CA ILE A 231 -7.15 3.95 -23.76
C ILE A 231 -7.64 5.38 -23.53
N LEU A 232 -7.75 5.78 -22.26
CA LEU A 232 -8.33 7.06 -21.85
C LEU A 232 -7.23 7.97 -21.32
N ILE A 233 -7.04 9.14 -21.94
CA ILE A 233 -5.98 10.09 -21.58
C ILE A 233 -6.61 11.41 -21.09
N PRO A 234 -6.80 11.58 -19.77
CA PRO A 234 -7.11 12.89 -19.20
C PRO A 234 -5.87 13.79 -19.24
N THR A 235 -6.01 15.04 -19.69
CA THR A 235 -4.86 15.96 -19.77
C THR A 235 -5.19 17.38 -19.31
N TYR A 236 -4.19 18.05 -18.72
CA TYR A 236 -4.31 19.42 -18.22
C TYR A 236 -2.98 20.19 -18.29
N ASN A 237 -2.88 21.14 -19.21
CA ASN A 237 -1.79 22.13 -19.33
C ASN A 237 -0.36 21.51 -19.34
N ARG A 238 -0.18 20.30 -19.88
CA ARG A 238 1.12 19.59 -19.97
C ARG A 238 1.39 19.00 -21.36
N PRO A 239 1.38 19.81 -22.44
CA PRO A 239 1.44 19.31 -23.81
C PRO A 239 2.65 18.42 -24.09
N GLN A 240 3.83 18.72 -23.52
CA GLN A 240 5.04 17.94 -23.80
C GLN A 240 4.99 16.53 -23.18
N LEU A 241 4.51 16.40 -21.95
CA LEU A 241 4.37 15.10 -21.30
C LEU A 241 3.22 14.31 -21.94
N PHE A 242 2.12 15.00 -22.25
CA PHE A 242 0.99 14.43 -22.97
C PHE A 242 1.40 13.83 -24.32
N GLU A 243 2.31 14.48 -25.07
CA GLU A 243 2.79 13.93 -26.35
C GLU A 243 3.51 12.58 -26.16
N LEU A 244 4.29 12.43 -25.09
CA LEU A 244 4.96 11.17 -24.76
C LEU A 244 3.94 10.08 -24.42
N ALA A 245 2.97 10.40 -23.56
CA ALA A 245 1.88 9.51 -23.21
C ALA A 245 1.11 9.06 -24.46
N LEU A 246 0.67 10.02 -25.29
CA LEU A 246 -0.05 9.77 -26.53
C LEU A 246 0.73 8.87 -27.49
N ARG A 247 2.03 9.14 -27.71
CA ARG A 247 2.86 8.29 -28.58
C ARG A 247 2.97 6.86 -28.05
N SER A 248 3.06 6.68 -26.73
CA SER A 248 3.09 5.33 -26.12
C SER A 248 1.77 4.56 -26.25
N ALA A 249 0.63 5.27 -26.23
CA ALA A 249 -0.69 4.68 -26.47
C ALA A 249 -0.87 4.30 -27.95
N LEU A 250 -0.52 5.19 -28.87
CA LEU A 250 -0.61 4.95 -30.31
C LEU A 250 0.37 3.87 -30.79
N GLY A 251 1.51 3.72 -30.09
CA GLY A 251 2.54 2.71 -30.36
C GLY A 251 2.30 1.35 -29.70
N GLN A 252 1.10 1.06 -29.18
CA GLN A 252 0.81 -0.28 -28.65
C GLN A 252 0.81 -1.34 -29.76
N THR A 253 1.36 -2.51 -29.46
CA THR A 253 1.37 -3.65 -30.39
C THR A 253 0.01 -4.33 -30.54
N TYR A 254 -0.90 -4.13 -29.58
CA TYR A 254 -2.27 -4.62 -29.68
C TYR A 254 -3.05 -3.78 -30.70
N PRO A 255 -3.65 -4.39 -31.73
CA PRO A 255 -4.11 -3.62 -32.89
C PRO A 255 -5.55 -3.07 -32.76
N ASN A 256 -6.38 -3.59 -31.85
CA ASN A 256 -7.77 -3.16 -31.71
C ASN A 256 -7.96 -2.22 -30.51
N ILE A 257 -7.43 -1.00 -30.65
CA ILE A 257 -7.51 0.05 -29.64
C ILE A 257 -8.27 1.28 -30.17
N GLU A 258 -8.94 1.99 -29.26
CA GLU A 258 -9.27 3.40 -29.44
C GLU A 258 -8.55 4.25 -28.38
N VAL A 259 -8.18 5.47 -28.73
CA VAL A 259 -7.55 6.42 -27.81
C VAL A 259 -8.46 7.63 -27.70
N ILE A 260 -8.93 7.93 -26.49
CA ILE A 260 -9.84 9.05 -26.21
C ILE A 260 -9.16 10.03 -25.24
N ILE A 261 -9.01 11.27 -25.68
CA ILE A 261 -8.36 12.34 -24.92
C ILE A 261 -9.41 13.31 -24.37
N GLY A 262 -9.35 13.56 -23.06
CA GLY A 262 -10.20 14.51 -22.35
C GLY A 262 -9.35 15.69 -21.90
N ASP A 263 -9.46 16.81 -22.61
CA ASP A 263 -8.61 17.98 -22.38
C ASP A 263 -9.32 19.05 -21.54
N ASP A 264 -8.83 19.22 -20.32
CA ASP A 264 -9.26 20.23 -19.34
C ASP A 264 -8.36 21.49 -19.36
N SER A 265 -7.41 21.58 -20.31
CA SER A 265 -6.44 22.67 -20.38
C SER A 265 -7.11 24.03 -20.52
N THR A 266 -6.59 25.00 -19.76
CA THR A 266 -7.05 26.38 -19.78
C THR A 266 -6.47 27.19 -20.94
N ASN A 267 -5.53 26.63 -21.69
CA ASN A 267 -4.90 27.22 -22.86
C ASN A 267 -5.05 26.30 -24.09
N ASP A 268 -4.52 26.74 -25.24
CA ASP A 268 -4.68 26.05 -26.52
C ASP A 268 -3.49 25.13 -26.88
N ASP A 269 -2.51 24.98 -25.99
CA ASP A 269 -1.24 24.33 -26.36
C ASP A 269 -1.44 22.84 -26.68
N THR A 270 -2.18 22.12 -25.83
CA THR A 270 -2.57 20.72 -26.05
C THR A 270 -3.39 20.56 -27.33
N GLN A 271 -4.34 21.48 -27.57
CA GLN A 271 -5.16 21.48 -28.78
C GLN A 271 -4.32 21.72 -30.05
N ASN A 272 -3.33 22.60 -29.98
CA ASN A 272 -2.45 22.87 -31.10
C ASN A 272 -1.53 21.68 -31.39
N LEU A 273 -1.03 21.02 -30.35
CA LEU A 273 -0.21 19.83 -30.45
C LEU A 273 -0.97 18.67 -31.08
N ILE A 274 -2.20 18.38 -30.64
CA ILE A 274 -2.94 17.19 -31.09
C ILE A 274 -3.34 17.24 -32.57
N LYS A 275 -3.47 18.43 -33.16
CA LYS A 275 -3.87 18.63 -34.57
C LYS A 275 -3.01 17.82 -35.56
N LYS A 276 -1.71 17.65 -35.29
CA LYS A 276 -0.81 16.88 -36.15
C LYS A 276 -1.07 15.37 -36.12
N TYR A 277 -1.78 14.86 -35.11
CA TYR A 277 -2.09 13.43 -34.99
C TYR A 277 -3.48 13.04 -35.49
N LEU A 278 -4.47 13.94 -35.38
CA LEU A 278 -5.88 13.60 -35.64
C LEU A 278 -6.17 13.06 -37.04
N HIS A 279 -5.38 13.46 -38.04
CA HIS A 279 -5.53 13.00 -39.42
C HIS A 279 -4.71 11.73 -39.73
N LEU A 280 -3.75 11.38 -38.86
CA LEU A 280 -2.89 10.20 -39.01
C LEU A 280 -3.53 8.94 -38.42
N PHE A 281 -4.40 9.10 -37.42
CA PHE A 281 -4.98 8.00 -36.66
C PHE A 281 -6.51 8.08 -36.63
N SER A 282 -7.17 7.14 -37.32
CA SER A 282 -8.64 7.06 -37.36
C SER A 282 -9.27 6.61 -36.04
N ASN A 283 -8.49 6.00 -35.15
CA ASN A 283 -8.89 5.51 -33.84
C ASN A 283 -8.58 6.50 -32.70
N LEU A 284 -8.17 7.73 -33.03
CA LEU A 284 -7.86 8.79 -32.08
C LEU A 284 -8.99 9.81 -31.99
N ARG A 285 -9.50 10.05 -30.78
CA ARG A 285 -10.57 11.02 -30.49
C ARG A 285 -10.07 12.04 -29.49
N TYR A 286 -10.26 13.32 -29.80
CA TYR A 286 -9.91 14.44 -28.93
C TYR A 286 -11.15 15.25 -28.55
N ILE A 287 -11.33 15.48 -27.26
CA ILE A 287 -12.47 16.18 -26.70
C ILE A 287 -11.94 17.26 -25.76
N ARG A 288 -12.16 18.51 -26.13
CA ARG A 288 -11.88 19.65 -25.26
C ARG A 288 -13.11 19.98 -24.43
N ASN A 289 -12.94 20.09 -23.13
CA ASN A 289 -14.01 20.52 -22.22
C ASN A 289 -14.19 22.04 -22.30
N GLU A 290 -15.44 22.51 -22.23
CA GLU A 290 -15.75 23.95 -22.28
C GLU A 290 -15.23 24.71 -21.06
N LYS A 291 -15.07 23.99 -19.93
CA LYS A 291 -14.51 24.46 -18.68
C LYS A 291 -13.67 23.32 -18.08
N ASN A 292 -12.71 23.66 -17.23
CA ASN A 292 -11.99 22.67 -16.41
C ASN A 292 -13.00 21.95 -15.51
N LEU A 293 -13.22 20.65 -15.78
CA LEU A 293 -14.12 19.80 -15.01
C LEU A 293 -13.46 19.30 -13.71
N GLY A 294 -12.13 19.24 -13.71
CA GLY A 294 -11.35 18.58 -12.68
C GLY A 294 -11.20 17.10 -13.01
N GLN A 295 -10.18 16.48 -12.42
CA GLN A 295 -9.76 15.13 -12.80
C GLN A 295 -10.88 14.09 -12.70
N PHE A 296 -11.61 14.05 -11.58
CA PHE A 296 -12.70 13.08 -11.37
C PHE A 296 -13.78 13.12 -12.46
N GLU A 297 -14.32 14.31 -12.75
CA GLU A 297 -15.39 14.49 -13.73
C GLU A 297 -14.89 14.26 -15.17
N ASN A 298 -13.63 14.61 -15.46
CA ASN A 298 -13.02 14.35 -16.75
C ASN A 298 -12.79 12.84 -16.98
N ASP A 299 -12.30 12.14 -15.95
CA ASP A 299 -12.07 10.69 -15.98
C ASP A 299 -13.40 9.93 -16.15
N LEU A 300 -14.45 10.34 -15.42
CA LEU A 300 -15.79 9.77 -15.55
C LEU A 300 -16.36 9.98 -16.96
N LYS A 301 -16.26 11.19 -17.49
CA LYS A 301 -16.69 11.50 -18.86
C LYS A 301 -15.96 10.64 -19.89
N LEU A 302 -14.65 10.45 -19.75
CA LEU A 302 -13.87 9.57 -20.62
C LEU A 302 -14.32 8.11 -20.51
N PHE A 303 -14.56 7.63 -19.29
CA PHE A 303 -15.04 6.27 -19.04
C PHE A 303 -16.40 5.99 -19.70
N GLU A 304 -17.32 6.96 -19.64
CA GLU A 304 -18.64 6.87 -20.29
C GLU A 304 -18.52 6.82 -21.82
N LEU A 305 -17.55 7.55 -22.40
CA LEU A 305 -17.32 7.61 -23.85
C LEU A 305 -16.57 6.42 -24.43
N ALA A 306 -15.92 5.62 -23.58
CA ALA A 306 -15.22 4.40 -23.96
C ALA A 306 -16.18 3.38 -24.57
N ALA A 307 -15.91 2.91 -25.79
CA ALA A 307 -16.67 1.86 -26.46
C ALA A 307 -16.08 0.46 -26.25
N GLY A 308 -14.86 0.36 -25.72
CA GLY A 308 -14.15 -0.89 -25.50
C GLY A 308 -14.72 -1.73 -24.36
N ASP A 309 -14.61 -3.05 -24.51
CA ASP A 309 -14.93 -4.02 -23.47
C ASP A 309 -13.92 -3.97 -22.31
N TYR A 310 -12.71 -3.48 -22.61
CA TYR A 310 -11.63 -3.26 -21.66
C TYR A 310 -11.19 -1.81 -21.66
N VAL A 311 -10.83 -1.31 -20.49
CA VAL A 311 -10.44 0.09 -20.28
C VAL A 311 -9.11 0.16 -19.56
N ASN A 312 -8.26 1.08 -20.01
CA ASN A 312 -7.05 1.47 -19.31
C ASN A 312 -6.90 2.99 -19.41
N PHE A 313 -6.74 3.65 -18.27
CA PHE A 313 -6.37 5.05 -18.25
C PHE A 313 -4.87 5.17 -18.51
N LEU A 314 -4.46 6.30 -19.07
CA LEU A 314 -3.06 6.68 -19.19
C LEU A 314 -2.96 8.13 -18.76
N MET A 315 -2.34 8.36 -17.60
CA MET A 315 -2.12 9.72 -17.12
C MET A 315 -1.17 10.46 -18.06
N ASP A 316 -1.43 11.75 -18.30
CA ASP A 316 -0.70 12.54 -19.30
C ASP A 316 0.78 12.81 -18.97
N ASP A 317 1.25 12.37 -17.81
CA ASP A 317 2.63 12.42 -17.36
C ASP A 317 3.35 11.05 -17.39
N ASP A 318 2.63 9.96 -17.63
CA ASP A 318 3.13 8.59 -17.69
C ASP A 318 3.30 8.07 -19.12
N TYR A 319 3.79 6.83 -19.27
CA TYR A 319 3.80 6.14 -20.56
C TYR A 319 3.79 4.61 -20.43
N PHE A 320 3.37 3.94 -21.50
CA PHE A 320 3.31 2.47 -21.57
C PHE A 320 4.55 1.84 -22.18
N HIS A 321 4.81 0.60 -21.76
CA HIS A 321 5.61 -0.33 -22.56
C HIS A 321 4.86 -0.68 -23.86
N PRO A 322 5.53 -0.83 -25.03
CA PRO A 322 4.85 -1.07 -26.31
C PRO A 322 3.94 -2.32 -26.34
N GLU A 323 4.28 -3.34 -25.56
CA GLU A 323 3.54 -4.60 -25.51
C GLU A 323 2.50 -4.69 -24.38
N LYS A 324 2.31 -3.62 -23.60
CA LYS A 324 1.48 -3.63 -22.38
C LYS A 324 0.08 -4.17 -22.65
N ILE A 325 -0.65 -3.57 -23.59
CA ILE A 325 -2.04 -3.95 -23.86
C ILE A 325 -2.12 -5.38 -24.40
N GLN A 326 -1.20 -5.78 -25.27
CA GLN A 326 -1.17 -7.14 -25.84
C GLN A 326 -0.97 -8.20 -24.74
N LYS A 327 -0.01 -7.98 -23.83
CA LYS A 327 0.27 -8.91 -22.72
C LYS A 327 -0.87 -8.95 -21.71
N MET A 328 -1.45 -7.81 -21.37
CA MET A 328 -2.56 -7.76 -20.40
C MET A 328 -3.85 -8.36 -20.96
N ILE A 329 -4.21 -8.10 -22.23
CA ILE A 329 -5.40 -8.68 -22.87
C ILE A 329 -5.30 -10.21 -22.98
N ALA A 330 -4.10 -10.77 -23.15
CA ALA A 330 -3.92 -12.21 -23.26
C ALA A 330 -4.54 -12.97 -22.06
N TYR A 331 -4.44 -12.41 -20.84
CA TYR A 331 -5.05 -13.01 -19.65
C TYR A 331 -6.58 -13.03 -19.70
N PHE A 332 -7.20 -11.94 -20.18
CA PHE A 332 -8.64 -11.90 -20.35
C PHE A 332 -9.13 -12.85 -21.46
N LEU A 333 -8.35 -13.01 -22.54
CA LEU A 333 -8.68 -13.92 -23.64
C LEU A 333 -8.58 -15.40 -23.24
N MET A 334 -7.70 -15.73 -22.30
CA MET A 334 -7.56 -17.08 -21.75
C MET A 334 -8.59 -17.40 -20.65
N ASP A 335 -9.31 -16.38 -20.17
CA ASP A 335 -10.28 -16.48 -19.08
C ASP A 335 -11.69 -16.77 -19.60
N GLU A 336 -11.91 -18.00 -20.06
CA GLU A 336 -13.19 -18.46 -20.62
C GLU A 336 -14.38 -18.32 -19.65
N LYS A 337 -14.10 -18.29 -18.33
CA LYS A 337 -15.12 -18.18 -17.27
C LYS A 337 -15.37 -16.75 -16.81
N GLU A 338 -14.67 -15.77 -17.40
CA GLU A 338 -14.77 -14.36 -17.06
C GLU A 338 -14.54 -14.07 -15.56
N GLN A 339 -13.61 -14.81 -14.95
CA GLN A 339 -13.28 -14.66 -13.53
C GLN A 339 -12.30 -13.52 -13.27
N ILE A 340 -11.59 -13.03 -14.27
CA ILE A 340 -10.63 -11.93 -14.15
C ILE A 340 -11.36 -10.61 -14.40
N SER A 341 -11.29 -9.72 -13.40
CA SER A 341 -11.84 -8.36 -13.48
C SER A 341 -10.78 -7.33 -13.83
N ILE A 342 -9.53 -7.54 -13.41
CA ILE A 342 -8.42 -6.60 -13.53
C ILE A 342 -7.09 -7.32 -13.74
N VAL A 343 -6.24 -6.75 -14.59
CA VAL A 343 -4.86 -7.18 -14.83
C VAL A 343 -3.95 -5.98 -14.58
N THR A 344 -2.99 -6.14 -13.68
CA THR A 344 -1.94 -5.14 -13.40
C THR A 344 -0.56 -5.72 -13.72
N SER A 345 0.48 -4.89 -13.63
CA SER A 345 1.86 -5.27 -13.82
C SER A 345 2.76 -4.59 -12.79
N HIS A 346 4.00 -5.05 -12.70
CA HIS A 346 5.05 -4.22 -12.13
C HIS A 346 5.10 -2.88 -12.89
N ARG A 347 5.30 -1.80 -12.14
CA ARG A 347 5.54 -0.46 -12.68
C ARG A 347 6.97 -0.05 -12.39
N LEU A 348 7.52 0.85 -13.20
CA LEU A 348 8.83 1.43 -12.96
C LEU A 348 8.72 2.93 -12.74
N LEU A 349 9.31 3.41 -11.65
CA LEU A 349 9.43 4.84 -11.40
C LEU A 349 10.48 5.46 -12.32
N VAL A 350 10.11 6.58 -12.93
CA VAL A 350 11.01 7.39 -13.77
C VAL A 350 10.95 8.85 -13.34
N ASP A 351 12.06 9.57 -13.51
CA ASP A 351 12.12 11.00 -13.21
C ASP A 351 11.47 11.85 -14.30
N SER A 352 11.54 13.18 -14.13
CA SER A 352 11.02 14.14 -15.11
C SER A 352 11.66 14.02 -16.50
N TYR A 353 12.82 13.37 -16.62
CA TYR A 353 13.54 13.13 -17.87
C TYR A 353 13.34 11.72 -18.40
N GLY A 354 12.56 10.87 -17.72
CA GLY A 354 12.32 9.48 -18.12
C GLY A 354 13.40 8.51 -17.63
N LYS A 355 14.38 8.98 -16.84
CA LYS A 355 15.42 8.12 -16.31
C LYS A 355 14.87 7.30 -15.14
N LYS A 356 15.22 6.02 -15.10
CA LYS A 356 14.83 5.08 -14.04
C LYS A 356 15.26 5.60 -12.67
N ILE A 357 14.34 5.56 -11.71
CA ILE A 357 14.60 5.85 -10.30
C ILE A 357 14.81 4.52 -9.60
N GLU A 358 16.07 4.20 -9.26
CA GLU A 358 16.40 3.02 -8.47
C GLU A 358 16.04 3.27 -6.99
N GLN A 359 15.54 2.24 -6.29
CA GLN A 359 15.37 2.20 -4.83
C GLN A 359 14.17 2.97 -4.22
N ALA A 360 12.97 2.82 -4.77
CA ALA A 360 11.75 3.08 -3.99
C ALA A 360 11.21 1.75 -3.42
N GLU A 361 11.00 1.67 -2.10
CA GLU A 361 10.27 0.56 -1.47
C GLU A 361 8.89 0.35 -2.13
N LEU A 362 8.28 1.44 -2.61
CA LEU A 362 7.01 1.46 -3.35
C LEU A 362 7.10 0.84 -4.76
N ASN A 363 8.30 0.59 -5.29
CA ASN A 363 8.53 0.04 -6.63
C ASN A 363 9.16 -1.36 -6.57
N LYS A 364 8.97 -2.08 -5.47
CA LYS A 364 9.42 -3.48 -5.39
C LYS A 364 8.43 -4.39 -6.09
N GLN A 365 8.95 -5.19 -7.00
CA GLN A 365 8.23 -6.31 -7.59
C GLN A 365 7.80 -7.28 -6.47
N ILE A 366 6.49 -7.53 -6.36
CA ILE A 366 5.94 -8.38 -5.29
C ILE A 366 5.90 -9.88 -5.65
N PHE A 367 5.96 -10.22 -6.94
CA PHE A 367 6.03 -11.59 -7.43
C PHE A 367 7.06 -11.72 -8.55
N GLU A 368 7.89 -12.76 -8.50
CA GLU A 368 8.91 -13.06 -9.53
C GLU A 368 8.29 -13.52 -10.86
N GLN A 369 7.06 -14.02 -10.82
CA GLN A 369 6.32 -14.56 -11.97
C GLN A 369 4.90 -14.03 -11.98
N ASP A 370 4.26 -14.10 -13.16
CA ASP A 370 2.87 -13.71 -13.31
C ASP A 370 1.97 -14.55 -12.40
N THR A 371 1.10 -13.88 -11.65
CA THR A 371 0.35 -14.51 -10.55
C THR A 371 -1.11 -14.10 -10.61
N ILE A 372 -2.01 -15.08 -10.56
CA ILE A 372 -3.47 -14.88 -10.45
C ILE A 372 -3.86 -15.02 -8.98
N LEU A 373 -4.61 -14.05 -8.46
CA LEU A 373 -4.99 -13.99 -7.04
C LEU A 373 -6.50 -13.78 -6.92
N ASP A 374 -7.07 -14.35 -5.86
CA ASP A 374 -8.44 -14.05 -5.44
C ASP A 374 -8.57 -12.56 -5.13
N GLY A 375 -9.53 -11.90 -5.77
CA GLY A 375 -9.67 -10.45 -5.67
C GLY A 375 -10.03 -9.98 -4.27
N VAL A 376 -10.88 -10.71 -3.55
CA VAL A 376 -11.26 -10.36 -2.16
C VAL A 376 -10.05 -10.45 -1.25
N MET A 377 -9.30 -11.54 -1.31
CA MET A 377 -8.07 -11.71 -0.52
C MET A 377 -7.01 -10.65 -0.85
N PHE A 378 -6.87 -10.29 -2.13
CA PHE A 378 -5.91 -9.26 -2.54
C PHE A 378 -6.35 -7.86 -2.09
N GLY A 379 -7.65 -7.54 -2.16
CA GLY A 379 -8.20 -6.30 -1.64
C GLY A 379 -8.02 -6.16 -0.13
N GLU A 380 -8.21 -7.25 0.64
CA GLU A 380 -7.88 -7.28 2.08
C GLU A 380 -6.41 -6.95 2.34
N LEU A 381 -5.49 -7.51 1.54
CA LEU A 381 -4.06 -7.23 1.67
C LEU A 381 -3.74 -5.76 1.41
N VAL A 382 -4.33 -5.16 0.38
CA VAL A 382 -4.13 -3.75 0.07
C VAL A 382 -4.70 -2.86 1.18
N LEU A 383 -5.90 -3.16 1.67
CA LEU A 383 -6.53 -2.45 2.78
C LEU A 383 -5.80 -2.60 4.12
N ILE A 384 -5.09 -3.72 4.35
CA ILE A 384 -4.27 -3.90 5.56
C ILE A 384 -2.95 -3.15 5.41
N SER A 385 -2.32 -3.19 4.23
CA SER A 385 -0.98 -2.63 4.03
C SER A 385 -0.97 -1.13 3.72
N ASN A 386 -2.10 -0.56 3.29
CA ASN A 386 -2.20 0.78 2.71
C ASN A 386 -1.21 1.02 1.55
N ALA A 387 -0.89 -0.04 0.81
CA ALA A 387 0.08 0.03 -0.27
C ALA A 387 -0.63 -0.01 -1.63
N ASN A 388 -0.37 0.98 -2.50
CA ASN A 388 -0.89 0.99 -3.86
C ASN A 388 -0.06 0.04 -4.76
N ILE A 389 -0.24 -1.26 -4.54
CA ILE A 389 0.48 -2.33 -5.25
C ILE A 389 -0.12 -2.58 -6.64
N ILE A 390 -1.40 -2.25 -6.83
CA ILE A 390 -2.08 -2.33 -8.13
C ILE A 390 -1.58 -1.24 -9.07
N GLY A 391 -1.21 -0.08 -8.52
CA GLY A 391 -0.71 1.05 -9.25
C GLY A 391 -1.79 2.07 -9.61
N GLU A 392 -1.30 3.20 -10.08
CA GLU A 392 -2.09 4.35 -10.55
C GLU A 392 -2.89 3.96 -11.81
N PRO A 393 -3.91 4.72 -12.24
CA PRO A 393 -4.79 4.37 -13.37
C PRO A 393 -4.08 3.97 -14.68
N THR A 394 -2.86 4.48 -14.89
CA THR A 394 -1.92 4.06 -15.94
C THR A 394 -1.67 2.55 -15.95
N THR A 395 -1.46 1.94 -14.79
CA THR A 395 -0.92 0.58 -14.68
C THR A 395 -1.93 -0.50 -15.02
N PRO A 396 -3.12 -0.60 -14.39
CA PRO A 396 -4.01 -1.71 -14.62
C PRO A 396 -4.91 -1.54 -15.86
N LEU A 397 -5.13 -2.66 -16.55
CA LEU A 397 -6.18 -2.85 -17.56
C LEU A 397 -7.33 -3.63 -16.91
N PHE A 398 -8.57 -3.18 -17.09
CA PHE A 398 -9.72 -3.84 -16.46
C PHE A 398 -10.89 -4.04 -17.42
N ARG A 399 -11.71 -5.04 -17.11
CA ARG A 399 -12.94 -5.36 -17.85
C ARG A 399 -14.00 -4.31 -17.49
N LYS A 400 -14.46 -3.54 -18.48
CA LYS A 400 -15.42 -2.44 -18.27
C LYS A 400 -16.70 -2.91 -17.59
N SER A 401 -17.21 -4.07 -18.00
CA SER A 401 -18.45 -4.65 -17.46
C SER A 401 -18.34 -5.16 -16.01
N ALA A 402 -17.12 -5.35 -15.49
CA ALA A 402 -16.91 -5.75 -14.10
C ALA A 402 -17.08 -4.55 -13.14
N LEU A 403 -16.85 -3.32 -13.59
CA LEU A 403 -17.04 -2.13 -12.76
C LEU A 403 -18.54 -1.77 -12.66
N LYS A 404 -19.20 -2.19 -11.57
CA LYS A 404 -20.65 -1.96 -11.35
C LYS A 404 -20.99 -0.59 -10.79
N SER A 405 -20.06 0.01 -10.04
CA SER A 405 -20.17 1.35 -9.47
C SER A 405 -19.54 2.38 -10.40
N PRO A 406 -19.93 3.67 -10.36
CA PRO A 406 -19.21 4.70 -11.10
C PRO A 406 -17.71 4.71 -10.77
N PHE A 407 -16.88 5.01 -11.77
CA PHE A 407 -15.44 5.15 -11.59
C PHE A 407 -15.13 6.14 -10.46
N GLY A 408 -14.14 5.82 -9.62
CA GLY A 408 -13.75 6.67 -8.50
C GLY A 408 -14.70 6.69 -7.32
N THR A 409 -15.63 5.72 -7.22
CA THR A 409 -16.58 5.65 -6.11
C THR A 409 -16.45 4.35 -5.33
N PHE A 410 -16.67 4.39 -4.00
CA PHE A 410 -16.73 3.21 -3.16
C PHE A 410 -17.82 3.37 -2.10
N CYS A 411 -18.71 2.38 -1.98
CA CYS A 411 -19.89 2.46 -1.11
C CYS A 411 -20.76 3.72 -1.32
N GLY A 412 -20.85 4.22 -2.56
CA GLY A 412 -21.63 5.40 -2.91
C GLY A 412 -21.01 6.75 -2.54
N ARG A 413 -19.76 6.77 -2.04
CA ARG A 413 -18.97 8.00 -1.84
C ARG A 413 -18.06 8.24 -3.04
N GLU A 414 -17.97 9.48 -3.49
CA GLU A 414 -17.01 9.96 -4.49
C GLU A 414 -15.67 10.25 -3.82
N TYR A 415 -14.59 9.77 -4.43
CA TYR A 415 -13.24 9.90 -3.89
C TYR A 415 -12.48 11.04 -4.57
N GLY A 416 -11.60 11.69 -3.80
CA GLY A 416 -10.82 12.82 -4.28
C GLY A 416 -9.33 12.52 -4.41
N CYS A 417 -8.78 11.72 -3.48
CA CYS A 417 -7.37 11.33 -3.48
C CYS A 417 -7.21 9.88 -3.96
N ASN A 418 -7.94 8.95 -3.34
CA ASN A 418 -7.84 7.50 -3.62
C ASN A 418 -8.84 7.05 -4.70
N VAL A 419 -8.98 7.81 -5.78
CA VAL A 419 -9.93 7.53 -6.88
C VAL A 419 -9.67 6.15 -7.51
N ASP A 420 -8.39 5.84 -7.71
CA ASP A 420 -7.91 4.59 -8.27
C ASP A 420 -8.21 3.41 -7.32
N MET A 421 -7.83 3.53 -6.04
CA MET A 421 -8.06 2.50 -5.04
C MET A 421 -9.54 2.19 -4.83
N ALA A 422 -10.41 3.20 -4.75
CA ALA A 422 -11.86 3.02 -4.71
C ALA A 422 -12.35 2.18 -5.91
N THR A 423 -11.83 2.44 -7.11
CA THR A 423 -12.17 1.71 -8.33
C THR A 423 -11.66 0.26 -8.28
N TRP A 424 -10.39 0.06 -7.90
CA TRP A 424 -9.78 -1.26 -7.81
C TRP A 424 -10.49 -2.16 -6.81
N LEU A 425 -10.90 -1.64 -5.66
CA LEU A 425 -11.65 -2.41 -4.68
C LEU A 425 -13.01 -2.86 -5.23
N ASN A 426 -13.74 -2.05 -6.00
CA ASN A 426 -14.97 -2.53 -6.64
C ASN A 426 -14.70 -3.67 -7.63
N LEU A 427 -13.61 -3.58 -8.42
CA LEU A 427 -13.24 -4.61 -9.38
C LEU A 427 -12.81 -5.92 -8.70
N LEU A 428 -12.07 -5.83 -7.60
CA LEU A 428 -11.56 -6.96 -6.84
C LEU A 428 -12.66 -7.76 -6.12
N VAL A 429 -13.81 -7.15 -5.80
CA VAL A 429 -14.96 -7.89 -5.28
C VAL A 429 -15.63 -8.73 -6.37
N GLU A 430 -15.58 -8.25 -7.62
CA GLU A 430 -16.28 -8.87 -8.76
C GLU A 430 -15.47 -9.98 -9.44
N GLY A 431 -14.16 -10.06 -9.19
CA GLY A 431 -13.30 -11.07 -9.81
C GLY A 431 -11.86 -11.07 -9.34
N ASN A 432 -11.10 -12.01 -9.87
CA ASN A 432 -9.68 -12.20 -9.64
C ASN A 432 -8.85 -11.09 -10.29
N ILE A 433 -7.66 -10.88 -9.71
CA ILE A 433 -6.62 -10.02 -10.27
C ILE A 433 -5.49 -10.87 -10.83
N VAL A 434 -4.90 -10.40 -11.93
CA VAL A 434 -3.59 -10.87 -12.39
C VAL A 434 -2.55 -9.80 -12.12
N TYR A 435 -1.43 -10.18 -11.52
CA TYR A 435 -0.23 -9.37 -11.43
C TYR A 435 0.81 -9.92 -12.39
N ILE A 436 1.20 -9.13 -13.40
CA ILE A 436 2.28 -9.43 -14.33
C ILE A 436 3.61 -8.98 -13.71
N ALA A 437 4.58 -9.89 -13.64
CA ALA A 437 5.89 -9.64 -13.04
C ALA A 437 6.72 -8.61 -13.83
N GLU A 438 6.56 -8.58 -15.14
CA GLU A 438 7.26 -7.67 -16.05
C GLU A 438 6.83 -6.20 -15.86
N THR A 439 7.78 -5.27 -16.04
CA THR A 439 7.48 -3.83 -16.10
C THR A 439 6.73 -3.50 -17.38
N LEU A 440 5.45 -3.10 -17.28
CA LEU A 440 4.67 -2.70 -18.45
C LEU A 440 4.17 -1.25 -18.41
N SER A 441 4.37 -0.53 -17.31
CA SER A 441 4.06 0.90 -17.16
C SER A 441 5.23 1.66 -16.52
N TYR A 442 5.34 2.94 -16.88
CA TYR A 442 6.36 3.83 -16.36
C TYR A 442 5.68 5.02 -15.69
N PHE A 443 5.76 5.07 -14.36
CA PHE A 443 5.14 6.11 -13.55
C PHE A 443 6.13 7.25 -13.31
N ARG A 444 5.78 8.47 -13.73
CA ARG A 444 6.69 9.61 -13.69
C ARG A 444 6.60 10.36 -12.38
N ILE A 445 7.74 10.64 -11.78
CA ILE A 445 7.86 11.50 -10.60
C ILE A 445 8.37 12.88 -11.01
N HIS A 446 7.60 13.93 -10.70
CA HIS A 446 7.99 15.31 -10.95
C HIS A 446 7.33 16.29 -9.96
N ASN A 447 7.94 17.48 -9.83
CA ASN A 447 7.51 18.51 -8.85
C ASN A 447 6.10 19.09 -9.08
N GLY A 448 5.44 18.73 -10.18
CA GLY A 448 4.08 19.19 -10.51
C GLY A 448 2.97 18.27 -10.03
N GLN A 449 3.31 17.13 -9.40
CA GLN A 449 2.32 16.18 -8.90
C GLN A 449 1.56 16.73 -7.69
N GLN A 450 0.24 16.60 -7.70
CA GLN A 450 -0.65 17.20 -6.69
C GLN A 450 -0.61 16.48 -5.32
N LEU A 451 -0.16 15.22 -5.30
CA LEU A 451 -0.18 14.32 -4.15
C LEU A 451 0.69 14.79 -2.97
N GLN A 452 1.59 15.76 -3.16
CA GLN A 452 2.43 16.29 -2.07
C GLN A 452 1.77 17.43 -1.27
N SER A 453 0.57 17.87 -1.65
CA SER A 453 -0.12 18.93 -0.94
C SER A 453 -0.74 18.45 0.37
N GLU A 454 -0.75 19.31 1.40
CA GLU A 454 -1.40 19.05 2.69
C GLU A 454 -2.88 18.64 2.54
N LYS A 455 -3.58 19.29 1.59
CA LYS A 455 -4.96 18.96 1.24
C LYS A 455 -5.11 17.50 0.77
N MET A 456 -4.19 17.02 -0.08
CA MET A 456 -4.24 15.65 -0.57
C MET A 456 -3.87 14.63 0.51
N LEU A 457 -2.97 14.96 1.45
CA LEU A 457 -2.71 14.10 2.60
C LEU A 457 -3.95 13.93 3.48
N ILE A 458 -4.68 15.01 3.77
CA ILE A 458 -5.93 14.96 4.54
C ILE A 458 -6.98 14.14 3.80
N ALA A 459 -7.18 14.41 2.50
CA ALA A 459 -8.14 13.70 1.67
C ALA A 459 -7.81 12.19 1.58
N GLY A 460 -6.55 11.83 1.37
CA GLY A 460 -6.09 10.44 1.34
C GLY A 460 -6.32 9.69 2.65
N ALA A 461 -6.10 10.35 3.80
CA ALA A 461 -6.42 9.77 5.11
C ALA A 461 -7.93 9.55 5.28
N ALA A 462 -8.75 10.54 4.91
CA ALA A 462 -10.21 10.40 4.99
C ALA A 462 -10.72 9.28 4.06
N ASP A 463 -10.19 9.23 2.84
CA ASP A 463 -10.52 8.21 1.85
C ASP A 463 -10.17 6.81 2.35
N TYR A 464 -8.96 6.61 2.85
CA TYR A 464 -8.53 5.32 3.38
C TYR A 464 -9.33 4.88 4.62
N LEU A 465 -9.63 5.80 5.55
CA LEU A 465 -10.52 5.49 6.68
C LEU A 465 -11.90 5.03 6.20
N HIS A 466 -12.47 5.73 5.21
CA HIS A 466 -13.77 5.37 4.66
C HIS A 466 -13.75 4.01 3.96
N GLU A 467 -12.68 3.68 3.22
CA GLU A 467 -12.48 2.38 2.59
C GLU A 467 -12.51 1.25 3.65
N VAL A 468 -11.66 1.35 4.67
CA VAL A 468 -11.54 0.31 5.72
C VAL A 468 -12.84 0.17 6.52
N LEU A 469 -13.48 1.28 6.89
CA LEU A 469 -14.74 1.25 7.64
C LEU A 469 -15.88 0.56 6.88
N ASN A 470 -15.90 0.69 5.54
CA ASN A 470 -16.98 0.17 4.72
C ASN A 470 -16.63 -1.13 3.99
N ALA A 471 -15.37 -1.57 3.99
CA ALA A 471 -14.91 -2.79 3.35
C ALA A 471 -15.77 -4.04 3.69
N PRO A 472 -16.20 -4.26 4.95
CA PRO A 472 -17.10 -5.39 5.26
C PRO A 472 -18.44 -5.37 4.52
N LYS A 473 -18.98 -4.19 4.21
CA LYS A 473 -20.23 -4.06 3.46
C LYS A 473 -20.09 -4.51 2.00
N MET A 474 -18.87 -4.46 1.48
CA MET A 474 -18.52 -4.88 0.13
C MET A 474 -18.08 -6.34 0.05
N GLY A 475 -18.07 -7.07 1.18
CA GLY A 475 -17.73 -8.49 1.21
C GLY A 475 -16.28 -8.82 1.60
N TYR A 476 -15.47 -7.80 1.92
CA TYR A 476 -14.14 -7.97 2.51
C TYR A 476 -14.20 -8.33 3.99
N PHE A 477 -13.09 -8.84 4.54
CA PHE A 477 -12.88 -9.04 5.97
C PHE A 477 -13.92 -9.95 6.62
N LYS A 478 -14.08 -11.16 6.04
CA LYS A 478 -14.79 -12.26 6.73
C LYS A 478 -14.05 -12.72 7.97
N ASP A 479 -12.72 -12.57 7.95
CA ASP A 479 -11.82 -12.80 9.07
C ASP A 479 -11.72 -11.54 9.95
N GLU A 480 -12.12 -11.68 11.22
CA GLU A 480 -12.14 -10.57 12.17
C GLU A 480 -10.74 -10.10 12.59
N GLU A 481 -9.74 -10.99 12.62
CA GLU A 481 -8.35 -10.63 12.97
C GLU A 481 -7.76 -9.72 11.90
N LYS A 482 -7.94 -10.09 10.63
CA LYS A 482 -7.54 -9.25 9.50
C LYS A 482 -8.22 -7.90 9.52
N TYR A 483 -9.52 -7.86 9.87
CA TYR A 483 -10.23 -6.60 9.95
C TYR A 483 -9.67 -5.68 11.03
N LEU A 484 -9.41 -6.24 12.22
CA LEU A 484 -8.79 -5.52 13.33
C LEU A 484 -7.42 -4.95 12.93
N SER A 485 -6.62 -5.72 12.19
CA SER A 485 -5.34 -5.25 11.67
C SER A 485 -5.50 -4.04 10.73
N ALA A 486 -6.46 -4.08 9.81
CA ALA A 486 -6.75 -2.95 8.90
C ALA A 486 -7.25 -1.71 9.67
N LEU A 487 -8.13 -1.90 10.67
CA LEU A 487 -8.61 -0.81 11.53
C LEU A 487 -7.46 -0.18 12.34
N GLU A 488 -6.56 -0.99 12.89
CA GLU A 488 -5.41 -0.49 13.64
C GLU A 488 -4.45 0.30 12.75
N HIS A 489 -4.14 -0.20 11.56
CA HIS A 489 -3.22 0.48 10.64
C HIS A 489 -3.82 1.79 10.10
N SER A 490 -5.09 1.76 9.69
CA SER A 490 -5.79 2.97 9.24
C SER A 490 -5.92 4.03 10.34
N LYS A 491 -6.12 3.61 11.60
CA LYS A 491 -6.02 4.51 12.77
C LYS A 491 -4.65 5.20 12.84
N LYS A 492 -3.56 4.43 12.86
CA LYS A 492 -2.19 4.96 12.96
C LYS A 492 -1.86 5.92 11.82
N TYR A 493 -2.30 5.60 10.60
CA TYR A 493 -2.10 6.47 9.45
C TYR A 493 -2.83 7.80 9.61
N ALA A 494 -4.11 7.79 10.00
CA ALA A 494 -4.88 8.99 10.25
C ALA A 494 -4.28 9.87 11.36
N GLU A 495 -3.85 9.28 12.47
CA GLU A 495 -3.13 9.98 13.55
C GLU A 495 -1.89 10.71 13.01
N SER A 496 -1.07 10.02 12.20
CA SER A 496 0.14 10.60 11.63
C SER A 496 -0.13 11.81 10.72
N VAL A 497 -1.24 11.79 9.97
CA VAL A 497 -1.63 12.90 9.08
C VAL A 497 -2.15 14.08 9.90
N ILE A 498 -2.98 13.82 10.92
CA ILE A 498 -3.50 14.86 11.82
C ILE A 498 -2.35 15.57 12.55
N GLU A 499 -1.36 14.82 13.03
CA GLU A 499 -0.17 15.37 13.69
C GLU A 499 0.70 16.21 12.74
N ARG A 500 0.85 15.77 11.48
CA ARG A 500 1.73 16.40 10.50
C ARG A 500 1.19 17.71 9.93
N VAL A 501 -0.09 17.75 9.57
CA VAL A 501 -0.66 18.81 8.72
C VAL A 501 -1.26 19.97 9.53
N GLY A 502 -1.67 19.74 10.78
CA GLY A 502 -2.35 20.76 11.58
C GLY A 502 -3.73 21.15 11.02
N TYR A 503 -4.46 22.00 11.74
CA TYR A 503 -5.90 22.18 11.53
C TYR A 503 -6.30 23.24 10.48
N ASP A 504 -5.36 24.10 10.07
CA ASP A 504 -5.67 25.35 9.38
C ASP A 504 -5.60 25.26 7.84
N SER A 505 -5.14 24.15 7.26
CA SER A 505 -4.86 24.00 5.82
C SER A 505 -6.07 23.58 4.97
N ASP A 506 -6.87 22.61 5.44
CA ASP A 506 -8.18 22.24 4.86
C ASP A 506 -9.18 21.86 5.95
N LYS A 507 -9.87 22.87 6.48
CA LYS A 507 -10.85 22.70 7.55
C LYS A 507 -11.96 21.69 7.20
N LYS A 508 -12.44 21.70 5.95
CA LYS A 508 -13.52 20.80 5.53
C LYS A 508 -13.04 19.36 5.51
N GLY A 509 -11.89 19.11 4.89
CA GLY A 509 -11.29 17.77 4.86
C GLY A 509 -10.95 17.26 6.26
N MET A 510 -10.45 18.14 7.14
CA MET A 510 -10.08 17.78 8.51
C MET A 510 -11.30 17.45 9.38
N ASP A 511 -12.40 18.18 9.22
CA ASP A 511 -13.67 17.89 9.91
C ASP A 511 -14.23 16.52 9.48
N GLU A 512 -14.16 16.19 8.19
CA GLU A 512 -14.55 14.87 7.67
C GLU A 512 -13.65 13.75 8.22
N LEU A 513 -12.32 13.94 8.17
CA LEU A 513 -11.35 12.98 8.69
C LEU A 513 -11.60 12.65 10.16
N LYS A 514 -11.94 13.65 10.98
CA LYS A 514 -12.24 13.44 12.40
C LYS A 514 -13.53 12.70 12.67
N VAL A 515 -14.57 12.94 11.87
CA VAL A 515 -15.82 12.18 11.98
C VAL A 515 -15.55 10.71 11.68
N LEU A 516 -14.81 10.42 10.61
CA LEU A 516 -14.43 9.05 10.25
C LEU A 516 -13.53 8.41 11.31
N TYR A 517 -12.55 9.15 11.82
CA TYR A 517 -11.67 8.70 12.90
C TYR A 517 -12.44 8.34 14.17
N GLY A 518 -13.38 9.19 14.61
CA GLY A 518 -14.21 8.91 15.78
C GLY A 518 -15.09 7.66 15.61
N ASN A 519 -15.66 7.47 14.43
CA ASN A 519 -16.41 6.25 14.10
C ASN A 519 -15.52 5.00 14.15
N LEU A 520 -14.29 5.11 13.63
CA LEU A 520 -13.31 4.03 13.68
C LEU A 520 -12.93 3.68 15.11
N GLU A 521 -12.66 4.67 15.96
CA GLU A 521 -12.22 4.44 17.34
C GLU A 521 -13.27 3.68 18.15
N VAL A 522 -14.55 4.06 18.02
CA VAL A 522 -15.66 3.35 18.66
C VAL A 522 -15.74 1.89 18.18
N LEU A 523 -15.61 1.66 16.87
CA LEU A 523 -15.67 0.33 16.28
C LEU A 523 -14.47 -0.54 16.70
N PHE A 524 -13.25 0.02 16.64
CA PHE A 524 -12.02 -0.65 16.99
C PHE A 524 -12.04 -1.09 18.44
N ASN A 525 -12.40 -0.20 19.37
CA ASN A 525 -12.51 -0.54 20.79
C ASN A 525 -13.53 -1.65 21.01
N LYS A 526 -14.72 -1.57 20.41
CA LYS A 526 -15.76 -2.60 20.52
C LYS A 526 -15.27 -3.98 20.04
N LYS A 527 -14.59 -4.05 18.90
CA LYS A 527 -14.10 -5.31 18.31
C LYS A 527 -12.85 -5.85 19.02
N ASN A 528 -11.94 -4.99 19.44
CA ASN A 528 -10.73 -5.41 20.14
C ASN A 528 -11.08 -6.01 21.51
N THR A 529 -12.05 -5.42 22.23
CA THR A 529 -12.58 -6.02 23.46
C THR A 529 -13.24 -7.39 23.22
N SER A 530 -14.02 -7.56 22.13
CA SER A 530 -14.61 -8.88 21.83
C SER A 530 -13.62 -9.92 21.33
N HIS A 531 -12.55 -9.49 20.66
CA HIS A 531 -11.51 -10.39 20.16
C HIS A 531 -10.59 -10.90 21.28
N ARG A 532 -10.17 -10.01 22.20
CA ARG A 532 -9.48 -10.41 23.44
C ARG A 532 -10.31 -11.37 24.28
N LEU A 533 -11.64 -11.25 24.23
CA LEU A 533 -12.54 -12.19 24.89
C LEU A 533 -12.52 -13.62 24.33
N ASN A 534 -11.90 -13.88 23.16
CA ASN A 534 -11.98 -15.18 22.47
C ASN A 534 -10.66 -15.96 22.37
N ASN A 535 -9.47 -15.33 22.44
CA ASN A 535 -8.18 -16.00 22.16
C ASN A 535 -7.16 -16.03 23.32
N GLU A 536 -7.33 -15.22 24.37
CA GLU A 536 -6.50 -15.25 25.59
C GLU A 536 -7.41 -15.21 26.82
N PRO A 537 -7.06 -15.88 27.95
CA PRO A 537 -7.90 -15.86 29.14
C PRO A 537 -8.04 -14.42 29.63
N LEU A 538 -9.23 -13.81 29.51
CA LEU A 538 -9.40 -12.42 29.96
C LEU A 538 -9.21 -12.29 31.48
N VAL A 539 -9.53 -13.37 32.22
CA VAL A 539 -9.39 -13.41 33.68
C VAL A 539 -8.58 -14.62 34.13
N SER A 540 -7.55 -14.39 34.94
CA SER A 540 -6.84 -15.44 35.66
C SER A 540 -7.41 -15.57 37.07
N VAL A 541 -7.93 -16.74 37.40
CA VAL A 541 -8.43 -17.07 38.74
C VAL A 541 -7.30 -17.65 39.56
N LEU A 542 -6.84 -16.94 40.59
CA LEU A 542 -5.81 -17.40 41.52
C LEU A 542 -6.44 -18.09 42.72
N ILE A 543 -6.02 -19.31 43.01
CA ILE A 543 -6.47 -20.11 44.15
C ILE A 543 -5.25 -20.42 45.04
N PRO A 544 -4.93 -19.57 46.02
CA PRO A 544 -3.87 -19.86 46.99
C PRO A 544 -4.29 -20.98 47.95
N ALA A 545 -3.33 -21.79 48.39
CA ALA A 545 -3.56 -22.83 49.38
C ALA A 545 -2.51 -22.79 50.48
N PHE A 546 -2.95 -22.56 51.71
CA PHE A 546 -2.07 -22.34 52.86
C PHE A 546 -2.46 -23.19 54.09
N ASN A 547 -3.75 -23.27 54.46
CA ASN A 547 -4.23 -24.00 55.64
C ASN A 547 -5.27 -25.12 55.37
N HIS A 548 -5.95 -25.11 54.23
CA HIS A 548 -7.11 -25.95 53.89
C HIS A 548 -6.97 -26.58 52.50
N VAL A 549 -5.85 -27.26 52.31
CA VAL A 549 -5.46 -28.01 51.10
C VAL A 549 -6.55 -28.93 50.57
N GLU A 550 -7.38 -29.52 51.45
CA GLU A 550 -8.47 -30.44 51.10
C GLU A 550 -9.63 -29.82 50.30
N ASN A 551 -9.72 -28.48 50.24
CA ASN A 551 -10.86 -27.79 49.61
C ASN A 551 -10.60 -27.29 48.17
N ILE A 552 -9.35 -27.32 47.68
CA ILE A 552 -8.97 -26.74 46.38
C ILE A 552 -9.74 -27.36 45.22
N GLU A 553 -9.96 -28.67 45.22
CA GLU A 553 -10.71 -29.34 44.16
C GLU A 553 -12.14 -28.81 44.06
N ALA A 554 -12.82 -28.63 45.20
CA ALA A 554 -14.16 -28.04 45.24
C ALA A 554 -14.16 -26.58 44.76
N GLN A 555 -13.10 -25.81 45.06
CA GLN A 555 -12.93 -24.44 44.59
C GLN A 555 -12.76 -24.38 43.06
N ILE A 556 -11.89 -25.23 42.49
CA ILE A 556 -11.71 -25.36 41.05
C ILE A 556 -13.03 -25.74 40.37
N GLN A 557 -13.74 -26.74 40.89
CA GLN A 557 -15.05 -27.14 40.36
C GLN A 557 -16.08 -26.00 40.43
N SER A 558 -16.04 -25.18 41.48
CA SER A 558 -16.94 -24.02 41.61
C SER A 558 -16.68 -22.93 40.57
N VAL A 559 -15.43 -22.78 40.13
CA VAL A 559 -15.03 -21.88 39.05
C VAL A 559 -15.43 -22.47 37.70
N LEU A 560 -15.22 -23.77 37.49
CA LEU A 560 -15.62 -24.46 36.26
C LEU A 560 -17.14 -24.51 36.04
N ASN A 561 -17.93 -24.44 37.11
CA ASN A 561 -19.39 -24.39 37.07
C ASN A 561 -19.96 -23.00 36.73
N GLN A 562 -19.12 -22.00 36.48
CA GLN A 562 -19.57 -20.67 36.06
C GLN A 562 -19.90 -20.66 34.56
N SER A 563 -20.90 -19.87 34.18
CA SER A 563 -21.27 -19.62 32.78
C SER A 563 -20.19 -18.91 31.95
N TYR A 564 -19.30 -18.17 32.61
CA TYR A 564 -18.25 -17.39 31.94
C TYR A 564 -17.01 -18.26 31.68
N THR A 565 -16.66 -18.44 30.41
CA THR A 565 -15.68 -19.43 29.98
C THR A 565 -14.31 -18.88 29.62
N ASN A 566 -14.16 -17.56 29.41
CA ASN A 566 -12.87 -16.97 29.03
C ASN A 566 -11.96 -16.73 30.25
N ILE A 567 -11.52 -17.83 30.86
CA ILE A 567 -10.74 -17.85 32.08
C ILE A 567 -9.58 -18.83 31.98
N GLU A 568 -8.54 -18.58 32.78
CA GLU A 568 -7.61 -19.62 33.22
C GLU A 568 -7.66 -19.74 34.74
N ILE A 569 -7.28 -20.91 35.26
CA ILE A 569 -7.19 -21.16 36.71
C ILE A 569 -5.73 -21.42 37.05
N ILE A 570 -5.23 -20.74 38.06
CA ILE A 570 -3.88 -20.92 38.59
C ILE A 570 -4.00 -21.23 40.08
N ALA A 571 -3.81 -22.50 40.39
CA ALA A 571 -3.93 -23.01 41.75
C ALA A 571 -2.57 -23.41 42.31
N ASP A 572 -2.45 -23.35 43.63
CA ASP A 572 -1.27 -23.85 44.31
C ASP A 572 -1.14 -25.39 44.21
N ALA A 573 0.07 -25.89 43.97
CA ALA A 573 0.37 -27.31 43.78
C ALA A 573 0.82 -28.03 45.06
N THR A 574 0.76 -27.39 46.25
CA THR A 574 1.08 -28.02 47.55
C THR A 574 0.28 -29.29 47.90
N CYS A 575 -0.60 -29.74 46.99
CA CYS A 575 -1.62 -30.77 47.19
C CYS A 575 -1.62 -31.85 46.09
N GLU A 576 -0.59 -31.94 45.24
CA GLU A 576 -0.49 -32.85 44.07
C GLU A 576 -0.86 -34.33 44.33
N GLY A 577 -0.85 -34.79 45.58
CA GLY A 577 -1.23 -36.16 45.97
C GLY A 577 -2.74 -36.48 46.06
N PHE A 578 -3.65 -35.52 45.90
CA PHE A 578 -5.11 -35.73 46.14
C PHE A 578 -6.01 -35.76 44.88
N PHE A 579 -5.46 -35.60 43.67
CA PHE A 579 -6.27 -35.41 42.47
C PHE A 579 -6.80 -36.72 41.84
N ASN A 580 -8.13 -36.86 41.73
CA ASN A 580 -8.74 -37.76 40.75
C ASN A 580 -8.86 -37.03 39.40
N ASN A 581 -7.84 -37.17 38.56
CA ASN A 581 -7.71 -36.50 37.26
C ASN A 581 -8.93 -36.66 36.33
N ASN A 582 -9.85 -35.69 36.32
CA ASN A 582 -10.82 -35.47 35.23
C ASN A 582 -11.36 -34.03 35.20
N PHE A 583 -10.49 -33.03 35.00
CA PHE A 583 -10.94 -31.67 34.66
C PHE A 583 -11.19 -31.51 33.15
N PRO A 584 -12.12 -30.62 32.72
CA PRO A 584 -12.38 -30.39 31.30
C PRO A 584 -11.15 -29.83 30.58
N LYS A 585 -10.80 -30.37 29.40
CA LYS A 585 -9.68 -29.87 28.56
C LYS A 585 -9.91 -28.47 27.98
N THR A 586 -11.09 -27.88 28.19
CA THR A 586 -11.53 -26.61 27.60
C THR A 586 -11.12 -25.38 28.42
N VAL A 587 -10.62 -25.55 29.65
CA VAL A 587 -10.13 -24.46 30.51
C VAL A 587 -8.67 -24.73 30.84
N ASN A 588 -7.81 -23.72 30.70
CA ASN A 588 -6.40 -23.85 31.04
C ASN A 588 -6.23 -23.82 32.57
N ILE A 589 -5.83 -24.94 33.16
CA ILE A 589 -5.60 -25.06 34.62
C ILE A 589 -4.11 -25.31 34.84
N LYS A 590 -3.46 -24.40 35.57
CA LYS A 590 -2.06 -24.49 35.95
C LYS A 590 -1.95 -24.75 37.45
N PHE A 591 -1.17 -25.75 37.82
CA PHE A 591 -0.78 -25.98 39.20
C PHE A 591 0.66 -25.50 39.39
N ILE A 592 0.87 -24.56 40.31
CA ILE A 592 2.18 -23.97 40.56
C ILE A 592 2.62 -24.33 41.98
N ASN A 593 3.78 -24.96 42.11
CA ASN A 593 4.36 -25.24 43.42
C ASN A 593 4.96 -23.94 43.97
N THR A 594 4.30 -23.33 44.95
CA THR A 594 4.76 -22.08 45.53
C THR A 594 5.43 -22.33 46.89
N ASN A 595 6.63 -21.78 47.10
CA ASN A 595 7.35 -21.85 48.37
C ASN A 595 6.96 -20.63 49.21
N HIS A 596 5.80 -20.68 49.87
CA HIS A 596 5.23 -19.55 50.60
C HIS A 596 5.06 -19.85 52.10
N THR A 597 5.05 -18.78 52.92
CA THR A 597 4.85 -18.86 54.38
C THR A 597 3.52 -18.24 54.84
N ASP A 598 2.74 -17.68 53.90
CA ASP A 598 1.45 -17.05 54.11
C ASP A 598 0.68 -16.91 52.78
N GLU A 599 -0.64 -16.67 52.87
CA GLU A 599 -1.57 -16.57 51.72
C GLU A 599 -1.20 -15.45 50.74
N ILE A 600 -0.64 -14.33 51.22
CA ILE A 600 -0.25 -13.18 50.38
C ILE A 600 0.93 -13.57 49.49
N SER A 601 1.92 -14.23 50.07
CA SER A 601 3.08 -14.76 49.35
C SER A 601 2.68 -15.82 48.31
N ALA A 602 1.66 -16.63 48.59
CA ALA A 602 1.09 -17.58 47.62
C ALA A 602 0.45 -16.86 46.43
N ILE A 603 -0.42 -15.87 46.69
CA ILE A 603 -1.08 -15.06 45.65
C ILE A 603 -0.04 -14.41 44.72
N TYR A 604 1.05 -13.89 45.27
CA TYR A 604 2.12 -13.29 44.47
C TYR A 604 2.77 -14.30 43.52
N GLN A 605 3.19 -15.46 44.05
CA GLN A 605 3.83 -16.50 43.25
C GLN A 605 2.89 -17.04 42.17
N LEU A 606 1.60 -17.20 42.46
CA LEU A 606 0.59 -17.60 41.47
C LEU A 606 0.38 -16.52 40.39
N ASN A 607 0.34 -15.24 40.77
CA ASN A 607 0.13 -14.12 39.85
C ASN A 607 1.27 -13.99 38.81
N MET A 608 2.49 -14.44 39.12
CA MET A 608 3.59 -14.44 38.15
C MET A 608 3.31 -15.31 36.92
N PHE A 609 2.41 -16.29 37.03
CA PHE A 609 2.04 -17.22 35.95
C PHE A 609 0.71 -16.86 35.28
N ALA A 610 0.04 -15.81 35.77
CA ALA A 610 -1.20 -15.27 35.21
C ALA A 610 -0.96 -14.59 33.86
N MET A 611 -1.80 -14.92 32.89
CA MET A 611 -1.83 -14.38 31.54
C MET A 611 -2.99 -13.41 31.33
N GLY A 612 -4.04 -13.47 32.15
CA GLY A 612 -5.20 -12.63 32.02
C GLY A 612 -5.00 -11.19 32.44
N GLU A 613 -5.74 -10.30 31.77
CA GLU A 613 -5.72 -8.86 32.02
C GLU A 613 -6.26 -8.54 33.42
N TYR A 614 -7.25 -9.31 33.86
CA TYR A 614 -7.82 -9.24 35.21
C TYR A 614 -7.45 -10.45 36.05
N ILE A 615 -7.23 -10.20 37.33
CA ILE A 615 -6.92 -11.22 38.32
C ILE A 615 -8.11 -11.37 39.27
N TYR A 616 -8.66 -12.56 39.37
CA TYR A 616 -9.65 -12.92 40.37
C TYR A 616 -9.01 -13.75 41.47
N ILE A 617 -8.90 -13.20 42.67
CA ILE A 617 -8.35 -13.94 43.82
C ILE A 617 -9.49 -14.65 44.52
N LEU A 618 -9.51 -15.98 44.44
CA LEU A 618 -10.44 -16.83 45.15
C LEU A 618 -9.78 -17.28 46.46
N GLN A 619 -10.11 -16.61 47.56
CA GLN A 619 -9.58 -16.95 48.89
C GLN A 619 -9.75 -18.43 49.22
N GLU A 620 -8.81 -18.96 49.99
CA GLU A 620 -8.80 -20.34 50.43
C GLU A 620 -10.14 -20.73 51.12
N GLY A 621 -10.72 -21.88 50.71
CA GLY A 621 -11.98 -22.40 51.27
C GLY A 621 -13.26 -21.72 50.76
N VAL A 622 -13.17 -20.79 49.81
CA VAL A 622 -14.35 -20.11 49.22
C VAL A 622 -14.85 -20.83 47.97
N ILE A 623 -16.13 -21.20 47.97
CA ILE A 623 -16.84 -21.80 46.82
C ILE A 623 -17.68 -20.74 46.12
N LEU A 624 -17.59 -20.68 44.78
CA LEU A 624 -18.42 -19.79 43.98
C LEU A 624 -19.82 -20.36 43.73
N PHE A 625 -20.85 -19.57 44.00
CA PHE A 625 -22.22 -19.86 43.55
C PHE A 625 -22.34 -19.65 42.04
N LYS A 626 -23.26 -20.39 41.42
CA LYS A 626 -23.51 -20.36 39.97
C LYS A 626 -23.78 -18.94 39.46
N ASP A 627 -23.15 -18.58 38.34
CA ASP A 627 -23.25 -17.32 37.59
C ASP A 627 -22.92 -16.05 38.39
N ASN A 628 -22.26 -16.17 39.54
CA ASN A 628 -21.81 -15.03 40.36
C ASN A 628 -20.54 -14.40 39.74
N PHE A 629 -19.71 -15.22 39.11
CA PHE A 629 -18.47 -14.79 38.48
C PHE A 629 -18.72 -13.92 37.26
N GLU A 630 -19.64 -14.31 36.38
CA GLU A 630 -20.02 -13.57 35.17
C GLU A 630 -20.57 -12.18 35.51
N LYS A 631 -21.50 -12.09 36.47
CA LYS A 631 -22.10 -10.80 36.90
C LYS A 631 -21.03 -9.81 37.37
N LYS A 632 -20.00 -10.30 38.05
CA LYS A 632 -18.89 -9.47 38.56
C LYS A 632 -17.99 -8.97 37.43
N ILE A 633 -17.65 -9.83 36.47
CA ILE A 633 -16.84 -9.44 35.31
C ILE A 633 -17.59 -8.44 34.42
N ASN A 634 -18.88 -8.67 34.15
CA ASN A 634 -19.68 -7.76 33.32
C ASN A 634 -19.80 -6.36 33.94
N THR A 635 -19.74 -6.24 35.26
CA THR A 635 -19.70 -4.93 35.94
C THR A 635 -18.42 -4.17 35.60
N PHE A 636 -17.28 -4.86 35.48
CA PHE A 636 -15.98 -4.27 35.09
C PHE A 636 -15.95 -3.88 33.61
N LEU A 637 -16.52 -4.73 32.74
CA LEU A 637 -16.50 -4.54 31.28
C LEU A 637 -17.60 -3.61 30.75
N THR A 638 -18.45 -3.06 31.63
CA THR A 638 -19.51 -2.12 31.22
C THR A 638 -18.89 -0.80 30.74
N PRO A 639 -19.24 -0.31 29.53
CA PRO A 639 -18.74 0.97 29.02
C PRO A 639 -18.98 2.13 30.00
N GLY A 640 -17.95 2.94 30.25
CA GLY A 640 -17.97 4.04 31.25
C GLY A 640 -17.34 3.71 32.60
N ASN A 641 -16.91 2.46 32.82
CA ASN A 641 -16.21 2.01 34.04
C ASN A 641 -14.68 1.87 33.87
N GLU A 642 -14.10 2.48 32.84
CA GLU A 642 -12.67 2.41 32.48
C GLU A 642 -11.72 2.92 33.58
N THR A 643 -12.25 3.65 34.58
CA THR A 643 -11.50 4.14 35.75
C THR A 643 -11.52 3.18 36.95
N ILE A 644 -12.24 2.05 36.86
CA ILE A 644 -12.35 1.09 37.96
C ILE A 644 -11.10 0.20 37.98
N THR A 645 -10.33 0.26 39.06
CA THR A 645 -9.07 -0.48 39.22
C THR A 645 -9.21 -1.77 40.04
N SER A 646 -10.25 -1.86 40.87
CA SER A 646 -10.58 -3.06 41.66
C SER A 646 -12.07 -3.09 42.06
N VAL A 647 -12.62 -4.29 42.26
CA VAL A 647 -13.94 -4.51 42.87
C VAL A 647 -13.81 -5.50 44.02
N ILE A 648 -14.30 -5.10 45.20
CA ILE A 648 -14.33 -5.94 46.40
C ILE A 648 -15.78 -6.28 46.71
N ALA A 649 -16.09 -7.58 46.79
CA ALA A 649 -17.39 -8.05 47.24
C ALA A 649 -17.24 -8.77 48.58
N SER A 650 -18.02 -8.35 49.59
CA SER A 650 -18.16 -9.08 50.85
C SER A 650 -19.26 -10.12 50.71
N ASN A 651 -18.94 -11.40 50.96
CA ASN A 651 -19.95 -12.43 51.16
C ASN A 651 -20.18 -12.55 52.67
N CYS A 652 -21.36 -12.19 53.17
CA CYS A 652 -21.75 -12.50 54.54
C CYS A 652 -22.36 -13.92 54.61
N HIS A 653 -21.53 -14.87 55.04
CA HIS A 653 -21.78 -16.18 55.68
C HIS A 653 -22.57 -17.33 55.02
N SER A 654 -21.92 -18.50 55.00
CA SER A 654 -22.21 -19.64 55.90
C SER A 654 -20.89 -20.35 56.25
N VAL A 655 -20.56 -20.50 57.55
CA VAL A 655 -19.56 -21.47 58.00
C VAL A 655 -20.25 -22.84 57.89
N LEU A 656 -19.78 -23.71 57.01
CA LEU A 656 -20.13 -25.14 57.07
C LEU A 656 -19.27 -25.75 58.18
N GLU A 657 -19.70 -25.61 59.42
CA GLU A 657 -19.33 -26.58 60.46
C GLU A 657 -20.29 -27.79 60.34
N GLU A 658 -19.78 -28.98 60.65
CA GLU A 658 -20.33 -30.34 60.44
C GLU A 658 -21.74 -30.66 61.03
N PHE A 659 -22.72 -29.76 60.93
CA PHE A 659 -24.10 -30.06 61.33
C PHE A 659 -25.10 -29.59 60.27
N ASP A 660 -25.88 -30.56 59.77
CA ASP A 660 -27.04 -30.37 58.90
C ASP A 660 -28.11 -29.49 59.58
N GLU A 661 -28.03 -28.16 59.46
CA GLU A 661 -29.19 -27.26 59.50
C GLU A 661 -28.83 -25.79 59.17
N VAL A 662 -29.62 -25.17 58.28
CA VAL A 662 -29.44 -23.77 57.84
C VAL A 662 -29.95 -22.79 58.90
N VAL A 663 -29.05 -22.07 59.57
CA VAL A 663 -29.41 -21.04 60.56
C VAL A 663 -29.41 -19.63 59.95
N SER A 664 -30.60 -19.19 59.51
CA SER A 664 -31.05 -17.81 59.20
C SER A 664 -30.26 -16.93 58.21
N ILE A 665 -31.01 -16.28 57.30
CA ILE A 665 -30.52 -15.28 56.34
C ILE A 665 -30.70 -13.88 56.96
N ASN A 666 -29.61 -13.14 57.17
CA ASN A 666 -29.65 -11.69 57.41
C ASN A 666 -29.04 -10.96 56.22
N ASN A 667 -29.91 -10.31 55.43
CA ASN A 667 -29.51 -9.43 54.34
C ASN A 667 -28.97 -8.10 54.90
N TYR A 668 -27.67 -7.86 54.78
CA TYR A 668 -27.11 -6.51 54.81
C TYR A 668 -26.30 -6.27 53.54
N LEU A 669 -26.87 -5.43 52.67
CA LEU A 669 -26.18 -4.84 51.52
C LEU A 669 -25.22 -3.77 52.07
N VAL A 670 -23.91 -3.98 51.98
CA VAL A 670 -22.91 -2.92 52.19
C VAL A 670 -22.09 -2.80 50.91
N GLY A 671 -22.51 -1.86 50.05
CA GLY A 671 -21.71 -1.42 48.91
C GLY A 671 -20.69 -0.39 49.37
N TYR A 672 -19.42 -0.60 49.04
CA TYR A 672 -18.39 0.45 49.09
C TYR A 672 -18.13 0.95 47.67
N TYR A 673 -18.82 2.03 47.30
CA TYR A 673 -18.47 2.87 46.15
C TYR A 673 -17.54 3.99 46.66
N PHE A 674 -16.32 4.09 46.14
CA PHE A 674 -15.50 5.30 46.28
C PHE A 674 -15.50 6.07 44.96
N ARG A 675 -16.24 7.20 44.94
CA ARG A 675 -16.06 8.37 44.07
C ARG A 675 -15.15 9.34 44.86
N ASN A 676 -14.10 9.99 44.35
CA ASN A 676 -14.08 10.91 43.21
C ASN A 676 -12.64 11.38 42.83
N MET A 677 -12.41 11.51 41.51
CA MET A 677 -11.92 12.68 40.75
C MET A 677 -10.75 13.58 41.23
N ARG A 678 -9.84 13.84 40.27
CA ARG A 678 -9.58 15.18 39.65
C ARG A 678 -8.93 14.90 38.28
N ILE A 679 -9.34 15.41 37.11
CA ILE A 679 -9.74 16.77 36.72
C ILE A 679 -10.65 16.72 35.46
N LEU A 680 -11.88 17.25 35.53
CA LEU A 680 -12.40 18.31 34.65
C LEU A 680 -13.79 18.75 35.14
N PHE A 681 -14.05 20.04 34.98
CA PHE A 681 -15.01 20.85 35.70
C PHE A 681 -16.48 20.66 35.30
N ASP A 682 -17.33 21.03 36.25
CA ASP A 682 -18.68 21.57 36.16
C ASP A 682 -19.89 20.67 35.86
N GLY A 683 -20.74 20.57 36.90
CA GLY A 683 -22.20 20.58 36.75
C GLY A 683 -22.84 19.23 36.52
N PHE A 684 -23.27 18.56 37.60
CA PHE A 684 -24.66 18.14 37.86
C PHE A 684 -24.73 17.01 38.93
N PHE A 685 -25.41 17.31 40.05
CA PHE A 685 -26.34 16.44 40.81
C PHE A 685 -25.81 15.16 41.53
N GLU A 686 -26.30 14.75 42.72
CA GLU A 686 -27.29 15.26 43.68
C GLU A 686 -27.06 14.62 45.06
N LYS A 687 -27.38 15.35 46.14
CA LYS A 687 -27.42 14.88 47.53
C LYS A 687 -28.62 13.94 47.74
N LYS A 688 -28.40 12.65 48.03
CA LYS A 688 -29.31 11.81 48.86
C LYS A 688 -28.62 10.49 49.19
N CYS A 689 -28.87 9.99 50.40
CA CYS A 689 -28.35 8.74 51.01
C CYS A 689 -27.04 8.84 51.81
N PHE A 690 -27.05 9.60 52.91
CA PHE A 690 -26.23 9.31 54.09
C PHE A 690 -27.00 9.72 55.36
N THR A 691 -27.91 8.86 55.81
CA THR A 691 -28.51 8.93 57.15
C THR A 691 -28.97 7.54 57.59
N SER A 692 -28.16 6.84 58.38
CA SER A 692 -28.63 6.03 59.52
C SER A 692 -27.44 5.47 60.33
N GLN A 693 -27.43 5.88 61.60
CA GLN A 693 -26.75 5.40 62.80
C GLN A 693 -26.04 4.02 62.75
N ILE A 694 -24.78 4.01 63.21
CA ILE A 694 -24.13 2.84 63.79
C ILE A 694 -24.54 2.79 65.27
N ASP A 695 -25.47 1.91 65.63
CA ASP A 695 -25.68 1.52 67.01
C ASP A 695 -24.73 0.38 67.37
N SER A 696 -24.14 0.51 68.56
CA SER A 696 -23.20 -0.41 69.16
C SER A 696 -23.80 -1.80 69.39
N VAL A 697 -23.14 -2.85 68.90
CA VAL A 697 -23.32 -4.21 69.41
C VAL A 697 -22.02 -4.62 70.10
N LYS A 698 -22.08 -4.70 71.44
CA LYS A 698 -21.05 -5.30 72.28
C LYS A 698 -21.13 -6.83 72.19
N GLY A 699 -19.98 -7.46 71.99
CA GLY A 699 -19.72 -8.85 72.37
C GLY A 699 -20.27 -9.92 71.42
N THR A 700 -19.55 -10.20 70.34
CA THR A 700 -19.56 -11.50 69.64
C THR A 700 -18.22 -11.69 68.94
N ASN A 701 -17.73 -12.93 68.90
CA ASN A 701 -16.48 -13.37 68.26
C ASN A 701 -16.28 -12.76 66.87
N PHE A 702 -15.03 -12.40 66.55
CA PHE A 702 -14.65 -11.90 65.22
C PHE A 702 -15.09 -12.89 64.14
N ILE A 703 -16.12 -12.52 63.39
CA ILE A 703 -16.48 -13.13 62.12
C ILE A 703 -15.35 -12.86 61.14
N LYS A 704 -14.66 -13.91 60.65
CA LYS A 704 -13.80 -13.81 59.46
C LYS A 704 -14.70 -13.42 58.29
N HIS A 705 -14.59 -12.17 57.82
CA HIS A 705 -15.22 -11.75 56.57
C HIS A 705 -14.36 -12.28 55.41
N ASN A 706 -14.94 -13.16 54.58
CA ASN A 706 -14.30 -13.63 53.35
C ASN A 706 -14.46 -12.54 52.28
N PHE A 707 -13.34 -12.05 51.75
CA PHE A 707 -13.30 -11.00 50.74
C PHE A 707 -12.92 -11.60 49.38
N ILE A 708 -13.67 -11.25 48.34
CA ILE A 708 -13.36 -11.62 46.97
C ILE A 708 -12.80 -10.39 46.25
N PHE A 709 -11.66 -10.55 45.57
CA PHE A 709 -10.97 -9.46 44.87
C PHE A 709 -10.92 -9.71 43.36
N LEU A 710 -11.37 -8.74 42.56
CA LEU A 710 -11.07 -8.64 41.14
C LEU A 710 -10.21 -7.38 40.91
N VAL A 711 -9.01 -7.54 40.36
CA VAL A 711 -7.97 -6.47 40.28
C VAL A 711 -7.27 -6.50 38.92
N LEU A 712 -6.85 -5.34 38.42
CA LEU A 712 -5.94 -5.26 37.24
C LEU A 712 -4.57 -5.84 37.57
N ARG A 713 -4.03 -6.70 36.69
CA ARG A 713 -2.77 -7.42 36.91
C ARG A 713 -1.57 -6.53 37.25
N ALA A 714 -1.44 -5.36 36.61
CA ALA A 714 -0.34 -4.41 36.83
C ALA A 714 -0.28 -3.88 38.28
N LEU A 715 -1.44 -3.67 38.93
CA LEU A 715 -1.52 -3.14 40.30
C LEU A 715 -1.09 -4.14 41.37
N VAL A 716 -1.18 -5.45 41.07
CA VAL A 716 -0.73 -6.53 41.96
C VAL A 716 0.81 -6.60 42.00
N GLN A 717 1.49 -6.18 40.92
CA GLN A 717 2.95 -6.14 40.84
C GLN A 717 3.54 -4.93 41.59
N GLU A 718 2.93 -3.75 41.48
CA GLU A 718 3.46 -2.52 42.08
C GLU A 718 3.24 -2.42 43.61
N ASN A 719 2.10 -2.89 44.13
CA ASN A 719 1.77 -2.74 45.56
C ASN A 719 2.54 -3.71 46.49
N THR A 720 3.09 -4.80 45.95
CA THR A 720 3.70 -5.88 46.76
C THR A 720 5.20 -5.66 47.00
N LEU A 721 5.90 -4.98 46.09
CA LEU A 721 7.31 -4.53 46.26
C LEU A 721 7.48 -3.61 47.49
N PHE A 722 6.42 -2.89 47.87
CA PHE A 722 6.38 -2.07 49.08
C PHE A 722 6.18 -2.92 50.35
N LEU A 723 5.39 -3.99 50.28
CA LEU A 723 5.12 -4.89 51.41
C LEU A 723 6.33 -5.77 51.78
N GLU A 724 7.10 -6.25 50.79
CA GLU A 724 8.37 -6.96 51.06
C GLU A 724 9.38 -6.07 51.81
N LYS A 725 9.43 -4.77 51.48
CA LYS A 725 10.32 -3.80 52.14
C LYS A 725 9.94 -3.56 53.60
N VAL A 726 8.64 -3.55 53.93
CA VAL A 726 8.12 -3.39 55.30
C VAL A 726 8.27 -4.67 56.13
N TYR A 727 8.25 -5.84 55.50
CA TYR A 727 8.39 -7.13 56.20
C TYR A 727 9.83 -7.41 56.67
N PHE A 728 10.84 -7.00 55.89
CA PHE A 728 12.24 -7.21 56.25
C PHE A 728 12.74 -6.36 57.44
N ASP A 729 12.07 -5.26 57.77
CA ASP A 729 12.49 -4.35 58.86
C ASP A 729 11.99 -4.74 60.26
N LYS A 730 11.23 -5.84 60.40
CA LYS A 730 10.44 -6.10 61.61
C LYS A 730 10.86 -7.31 62.44
N LYS A 731 12.17 -7.51 62.64
CA LYS A 731 12.67 -8.59 63.53
C LYS A 731 12.62 -8.27 65.03
N ASN A 732 12.10 -7.11 65.46
CA ASN A 732 11.97 -6.76 66.89
C ASN A 732 10.79 -5.80 67.13
N SER A 733 9.65 -6.28 67.64
CA SER A 733 8.81 -5.55 68.64
C SER A 733 7.50 -6.29 68.94
N ASP A 734 7.37 -6.72 70.19
CA ASP A 734 6.11 -7.14 70.81
C ASP A 734 5.28 -5.89 71.16
N ASN A 735 4.32 -5.52 70.32
CA ASN A 735 3.09 -4.85 70.76
C ASN A 735 2.06 -4.76 69.61
N ALA A 736 0.90 -5.37 69.87
CA ALA A 736 -0.12 -5.70 68.89
C ALA A 736 -0.96 -4.49 68.45
N MET A 737 -0.75 -4.11 67.20
CA MET A 737 -1.80 -3.61 66.31
C MET A 737 -1.62 -4.43 65.03
N ASN A 738 -2.63 -5.22 64.66
CA ASN A 738 -2.52 -6.30 63.69
C ASN A 738 -1.99 -5.77 62.34
N LEU A 739 -1.07 -6.49 61.71
CA LEU A 739 -0.37 -6.08 60.48
C LEU A 739 -1.36 -5.66 59.38
N ILE A 740 -2.53 -6.31 59.35
CA ILE A 740 -3.66 -6.02 58.46
C ILE A 740 -4.23 -4.61 58.66
N ASP A 741 -4.32 -4.10 59.88
CA ASP A 741 -4.86 -2.76 60.15
C ASP A 741 -3.84 -1.67 59.80
N ARG A 742 -2.55 -1.96 59.91
CA ARG A 742 -1.47 -1.05 59.46
C ARG A 742 -1.38 -0.99 57.93
N ILE A 743 -1.61 -2.12 57.25
CA ILE A 743 -1.68 -2.21 55.78
C ILE A 743 -2.91 -1.46 55.24
N LYS A 744 -4.07 -1.59 55.90
CA LYS A 744 -5.29 -0.83 55.56
C LYS A 744 -5.05 0.68 55.68
N VAL A 745 -4.37 1.14 56.73
CA VAL A 745 -4.03 2.56 56.91
C VAL A 745 -2.97 3.04 55.90
N ALA A 746 -1.94 2.23 55.60
CA ALA A 746 -0.92 2.57 54.61
C ALA A 746 -1.49 2.71 53.19
N LEU A 747 -2.37 1.79 52.78
CA LEU A 747 -3.12 1.87 51.53
C LEU A 747 -4.08 3.09 51.51
N SER A 748 -4.62 3.50 52.66
CA SER A 748 -5.49 4.68 52.76
C SER A 748 -4.72 6.00 52.59
N CYS A 749 -3.48 6.10 53.09
CA CYS A 749 -2.72 7.35 53.11
C CYS A 749 -2.00 7.65 51.78
N GLN A 750 -1.52 6.64 51.03
CA GLN A 750 -0.94 6.86 49.70
C GLN A 750 -1.98 7.17 48.62
N TYR A 751 -3.25 6.84 48.84
CA TYR A 751 -4.36 7.20 47.95
C TYR A 751 -4.67 8.72 47.90
N TRP A 752 -4.01 9.54 48.73
CA TRP A 752 -4.21 11.01 48.80
C TRP A 752 -3.10 11.85 48.16
N GLY A 753 -2.15 11.25 47.44
CA GLY A 753 -1.22 11.97 46.56
C GLY A 753 -0.40 13.09 47.24
N ILE A 754 0.23 12.79 48.38
CA ILE A 754 1.18 13.70 49.04
C ILE A 754 2.59 13.12 48.90
N LEU A 755 3.41 13.72 48.03
CA LEU A 755 4.86 13.55 48.02
C LEU A 755 5.45 14.55 49.02
N ILE A 756 5.91 14.08 50.18
CA ILE A 756 6.72 14.87 51.12
C ILE A 756 8.07 14.17 51.27
N ASP A 757 9.14 14.95 51.17
CA ASP A 757 10.53 14.53 51.28
C ASP A 757 10.85 13.94 52.67
N ASP A 758 11.64 12.87 52.71
CA ASP A 758 11.81 11.95 53.85
C ASP A 758 12.34 12.60 55.16
N ARG A 759 12.85 13.84 55.10
CA ARG A 759 13.43 14.53 56.27
C ARG A 759 12.42 15.29 57.12
N GLU A 760 11.35 15.84 56.55
CA GLU A 760 10.33 16.56 57.34
C GLU A 760 9.34 15.60 58.04
N TYR A 761 9.11 14.41 57.47
CA TYR A 761 8.24 13.39 58.07
C TYR A 761 8.76 12.87 59.42
N LEU A 762 10.08 12.68 59.53
CA LEU A 762 10.74 12.23 60.76
C LEU A 762 10.77 13.33 61.84
N GLU A 763 10.81 14.60 61.46
CA GLU A 763 10.81 15.73 62.40
C GLU A 763 9.40 16.00 62.97
N VAL A 764 8.35 15.85 62.14
CA VAL A 764 6.95 15.98 62.58
C VAL A 764 6.54 14.82 63.50
N ILE A 765 6.92 13.58 63.19
CA ILE A 765 6.62 12.43 64.07
C ILE A 765 7.36 12.56 65.40
N ASN A 766 8.64 12.94 65.42
CA ASN A 766 9.39 13.08 66.67
C ASN A 766 8.87 14.23 67.56
N ASN A 767 8.39 15.33 66.96
CA ASN A 767 7.78 16.43 67.70
C ASN A 767 6.37 16.09 68.22
N CYS A 768 5.55 15.38 67.43
CA CYS A 768 4.23 14.91 67.87
C CYS A 768 4.33 13.83 68.96
N HIS A 769 5.33 12.94 68.87
CA HIS A 769 5.55 11.86 69.84
C HIS A 769 6.12 12.37 71.17
N SER A 770 6.98 13.40 71.15
CA SER A 770 7.52 14.01 72.37
C SER A 770 6.44 14.75 73.16
N HIS A 771 5.53 15.47 72.48
CA HIS A 771 4.46 16.22 73.14
C HIS A 771 3.29 15.32 73.64
N ALA A 772 2.98 14.24 72.91
CA ALA A 772 1.95 13.27 73.33
C ALA A 772 2.39 12.42 74.54
N VAL A 773 3.68 12.08 74.62
CA VAL A 773 4.24 11.32 75.75
C VAL A 773 4.35 12.20 77.01
N GLU A 774 4.67 13.50 76.88
CA GLU A 774 4.73 14.44 78.00
C GLU A 774 3.33 14.75 78.59
N LEU A 775 2.27 14.68 77.77
CA LEU A 775 0.86 14.81 78.18
C LEU A 775 0.29 13.55 78.84
N LEU A 776 0.74 12.36 78.42
CA LEU A 776 0.32 11.07 78.98
C LEU A 776 1.03 10.74 80.31
N LEU A 777 2.28 11.18 80.51
CA LEU A 777 3.04 10.90 81.74
C LEU A 777 2.64 11.81 82.93
N ASN A 778 1.99 12.95 82.68
CA ASN A 778 1.66 13.94 83.72
C ASN A 778 0.21 13.92 84.22
N ASN A 779 -0.68 13.07 83.69
CA ASN A 779 -2.09 13.09 84.06
C ASN A 779 -2.65 11.67 84.30
N ASN A 780 -2.68 11.25 85.56
CA ASN A 780 -3.45 10.10 86.03
C ASN A 780 -4.95 10.36 85.87
N TYR A 781 -5.58 9.80 84.84
CA TYR A 781 -7.04 9.72 84.77
C TYR A 781 -7.50 8.31 84.38
N SER A 782 -8.21 7.69 85.31
CA SER A 782 -9.07 6.53 85.10
C SER A 782 -10.40 7.00 84.47
N GLU A 783 -10.75 6.37 83.34
CA GLU A 783 -11.95 6.53 82.48
C GLU A 783 -11.88 7.60 81.37
N PRO A 784 -12.27 7.25 80.11
CA PRO A 784 -12.21 8.17 78.98
C PRO A 784 -13.51 8.98 78.83
N ASN A 785 -13.47 10.28 79.15
CA ASN A 785 -14.48 11.24 78.75
C ASN A 785 -14.13 11.90 77.42
N ILE A 786 -15.13 11.93 76.53
CA ILE A 786 -15.16 12.56 75.21
C ILE A 786 -15.25 14.07 75.40
N LEU A 787 -14.17 14.83 75.22
CA LEU A 787 -14.18 16.30 74.97
C LEU A 787 -12.76 16.89 74.76
N LEU A 788 -11.95 16.39 73.82
CA LEU A 788 -10.65 17.01 73.50
C LEU A 788 -10.22 16.84 72.02
N LEU A 789 -11.12 17.11 71.06
CA LEU A 789 -10.77 17.11 69.62
C LEU A 789 -10.87 18.47 68.91
N GLU A 790 -11.46 19.50 69.54
CA GLU A 790 -11.51 20.85 68.93
C GLU A 790 -10.14 21.57 68.80
N PRO A 791 -9.15 21.41 69.71
CA PRO A 791 -7.86 22.06 69.55
C PRO A 791 -7.04 21.51 68.37
N TYR A 792 -7.26 20.23 68.02
CA TYR A 792 -6.55 19.52 66.96
C TYR A 792 -6.97 20.01 65.56
N GLU A 793 -8.26 20.31 65.38
CA GLU A 793 -8.80 20.78 64.11
C GLU A 793 -8.37 22.21 63.77
N LYS A 794 -8.19 23.05 64.80
CA LYS A 794 -7.76 24.45 64.62
C LYS A 794 -6.28 24.56 64.21
N HIS A 795 -5.43 23.68 64.74
CA HIS A 795 -4.00 23.64 64.41
C HIS A 795 -3.75 23.13 62.98
N LEU A 796 -4.51 22.11 62.56
CA LEU A 796 -4.47 21.58 61.18
C LEU A 796 -4.94 22.63 60.14
N ARG A 797 -5.94 23.44 60.46
CA ARG A 797 -6.41 24.55 59.59
C ARG A 797 -5.39 25.68 59.46
N GLU A 798 -4.60 25.94 60.49
CA GLU A 798 -3.55 26.98 60.49
C GLU A 798 -2.30 26.53 59.71
N LEU A 799 -1.96 25.23 59.80
CA LEU A 799 -0.93 24.58 58.97
C LEU A 799 -1.31 24.64 57.48
N ASN A 800 -2.57 24.34 57.16
CA ASN A 800 -3.07 24.39 55.79
C ASN A 800 -3.05 25.81 55.20
N ARG A 801 -3.34 26.84 56.01
CA ARG A 801 -3.25 28.25 55.56
C ARG A 801 -1.83 28.71 55.28
N LYS A 802 -0.83 28.22 56.02
CA LYS A 802 0.59 28.55 55.77
C LYS A 802 1.13 27.86 54.52
N MET A 803 0.71 26.63 54.22
CA MET A 803 1.09 25.96 52.96
C MET A 803 0.50 26.65 51.73
N ILE A 804 -0.73 27.16 51.82
CA ILE A 804 -1.41 27.88 50.73
C ILE A 804 -0.76 29.24 50.42
N SER A 805 0.00 29.84 51.34
CA SER A 805 0.71 31.12 51.06
C SER A 805 2.17 30.93 50.59
N LEU A 806 2.66 29.69 50.56
CA LEU A 806 4.01 29.32 50.13
C LEU A 806 4.04 28.72 48.71
N LEU A 807 2.89 28.19 48.25
CA LEU A 807 2.57 27.87 46.85
C LEU A 807 2.04 29.10 46.14
#